data_AF-A0A815QSP5-F1
#
_entry.id   AF-A0A815QSP5-F1
#
_cell.length_a   1.000
_cell.length_b   1.000
_cell.length_c   1.000
_cell.angle_alpha   90.00
_cell.angle_beta   90.00
_cell.angle_gamma   90.00
#
_symmetry.space_group_name_H-M   'P 1'
#
loop_
_entity.id
_entity.type
_entity.pdbx_description
1 polymer ?
#
loop_
_entity_poly.entity_id
_entity_poly.type
_entity_poly.pdbx_seq_one_letter_code
_entity_poly.pdbx_strand_id
1 'polypeptide(L)'
;MTPRGIAGTGFPGSASNELDEPMGIFVNVNLDLYVADCGNDRVQLFQLGQLHGITVAGSGSAYATISLRCPSGIVLDAMKHLFIVDSSNNRIVGSSTNGFRCLVGCYGKGSQSNQLTIPFALSFDRFGNMFVIDNANDRIQKFQLLGEYHSPAFNQPQFCPTTKWNSNAITFADKSIVGKGPRNLFISTNNTIYVVNRETEQIIMWEEGSVNPTKHISGSLKFLYSLFVTSNGDIFISEGLTNVRVSRWSSKTGAFDTVINMISSCWGLFVDINENLYCSMLDYHQVVKGSLNDPVMTTSAVAGTKTQGSASNELDGPRGSFVDVNLDLYVADCGNDRVQLFQLGQLHGITVAGSRSAYATISLSCPSSIVLDAVKHLFIVDQSNDRIVGSSANGFRCLVGCYGKGSRSNQLSTPVALSFDRFGNMFVTDYANDRIQKFQLLESSCVLAFNQPKFCPKPVWNRNGIIIAKQTTLGSEPLAVFVNEKNSVYAINNEKKQVLVWHEDNIDPAMVIPTDFSNSSSLFVTSNGDIYIDNGEKNGLVKKWTSSTNTWSTVLFVYSSCKGLFLGTNDGLYCSMADHHHVAKRYLHDPVMTLTVVAGTGTAGSAANQLNRPHGIFVTWTFDLYVADCENDRVQHFQSGESDGITIAGRGSSNPTGTLSCPTGVTLDVQKYLFIIDSNSHRIVRLGPHGLQCVVGCHGGDPQLTQLSFPSSLSFDRSGNLFVTDTGNDRIQKFQYLKSSCNMSSVIQWANTTELTAKSQMYSQGCNQDNFYYDAFEVKVPESRYYTIWSSSNIDTYGYIYENSFDPLNPSDNLFEKDDDGAPNDQFKFEIPLYADTTYILVVTTYRPSTTGEIKINVLGLQNVTIKRLSE
;
A
#
# COMPACT_ATOMS: atom_id res chain seq x y z
N MET A 1 1.54 -24.10 -24.33
CA MET A 1 1.97 -22.71 -24.10
C MET A 1 2.82 -22.29 -25.28
N THR A 2 2.36 -21.31 -26.06
CA THR A 2 3.17 -20.71 -27.13
C THR A 2 4.07 -19.64 -26.51
N PRO A 3 5.40 -19.68 -26.68
CA PRO A 3 6.29 -18.64 -26.18
C PRO A 3 5.90 -17.30 -26.81
N ARG A 4 5.76 -16.27 -25.99
CA ARG A 4 5.46 -14.89 -26.41
C ARG A 4 6.70 -14.03 -26.20
N GLY A 5 7.09 -13.27 -27.21
CA GLY A 5 8.15 -12.27 -27.07
C GLY A 5 7.77 -11.22 -26.03
N ILE A 6 8.65 -10.99 -25.06
CA ILE A 6 8.48 -10.01 -23.98
C ILE A 6 9.38 -8.79 -24.13
N ALA A 7 10.39 -8.85 -25.00
CA ALA A 7 11.28 -7.77 -25.41
C ALA A 7 11.90 -8.11 -26.78
N GLY A 8 12.16 -7.09 -27.61
CA GLY A 8 12.65 -7.24 -28.98
C GLY A 8 11.55 -7.57 -30.00
N THR A 9 11.77 -7.22 -31.26
CA THR A 9 10.85 -7.45 -32.39
C THR A 9 11.06 -8.80 -33.09
N GLY A 10 12.12 -9.52 -32.74
CA GLY A 10 12.55 -10.74 -33.42
C GLY A 10 13.50 -10.50 -34.61
N PHE A 11 13.82 -9.24 -34.92
CA PHE A 11 14.80 -8.85 -35.93
C PHE A 11 15.88 -7.96 -35.30
N PRO A 12 17.14 -8.02 -35.78
CA PRO A 12 18.20 -7.16 -35.29
C PRO A 12 17.90 -5.70 -35.61
N GLY A 13 18.11 -4.81 -34.65
CA GLY A 13 17.87 -3.39 -34.80
C GLY A 13 18.26 -2.58 -33.58
N SER A 14 18.32 -1.26 -33.74
CA SER A 14 18.82 -0.32 -32.73
C SER A 14 17.74 0.57 -32.11
N ALA A 15 16.48 0.44 -32.54
CA ALA A 15 15.36 1.18 -31.94
C ALA A 15 15.15 0.79 -30.47
N SER A 16 14.37 1.58 -29.74
CA SER A 16 14.09 1.32 -28.31
C SER A 16 13.36 0.01 -28.05
N ASN A 17 12.65 -0.54 -29.03
CA ASN A 17 11.94 -1.82 -28.95
C ASN A 17 12.67 -2.96 -29.69
N GLU A 18 13.85 -2.70 -30.23
CA GLU A 18 14.68 -3.65 -30.99
C GLU A 18 15.94 -4.00 -30.19
N LEU A 19 16.47 -5.20 -30.44
CA LEU A 19 17.68 -5.72 -29.82
C LEU A 19 18.56 -6.31 -30.92
N ASP A 20 19.87 -6.23 -30.76
CA ASP A 20 20.85 -6.85 -31.65
C ASP A 20 21.83 -7.70 -30.82
N GLU A 21 21.89 -8.99 -31.13
CA GLU A 21 22.67 -9.99 -30.38
C GLU A 21 22.52 -9.89 -28.83
N PRO A 22 21.31 -9.99 -28.24
CA PRO A 22 21.18 -9.91 -26.79
C PRO A 22 21.86 -11.09 -26.09
N MET A 23 22.79 -10.82 -25.17
CA MET A 23 23.68 -11.82 -24.55
C MET A 23 23.37 -12.14 -23.09
N GLY A 24 22.72 -11.23 -22.36
CA GLY A 24 22.41 -11.41 -20.94
C GLY A 24 21.13 -10.75 -20.52
N ILE A 25 20.50 -11.31 -19.49
CA ILE A 25 19.27 -10.77 -18.90
C ILE A 25 19.34 -10.76 -17.39
N PHE A 26 18.64 -9.81 -16.77
CA PHE A 26 18.35 -9.80 -15.33
C PHE A 26 16.93 -9.31 -15.09
N VAL A 27 16.20 -9.97 -14.19
CA VAL A 27 14.85 -9.56 -13.80
C VAL A 27 14.85 -9.19 -12.33
N ASN A 28 14.44 -7.97 -12.01
CA ASN A 28 14.38 -7.49 -10.62
C ASN A 28 13.06 -7.90 -9.93
N VAL A 29 12.95 -7.57 -8.64
CA VAL A 29 11.74 -7.87 -7.82
C VAL A 29 10.47 -7.17 -8.30
N ASN A 30 10.59 -6.11 -9.10
CA ASN A 30 9.47 -5.39 -9.71
C ASN A 30 9.05 -5.98 -11.07
N LEU A 31 9.69 -7.07 -11.50
CA LEU A 31 9.53 -7.68 -12.83
C LEU A 31 10.00 -6.78 -13.99
N ASP A 32 10.92 -5.85 -13.73
CA ASP A 32 11.61 -5.12 -14.79
C ASP A 32 12.72 -6.00 -15.38
N LEU A 33 12.81 -6.03 -16.71
CA LEU A 33 13.78 -6.82 -17.47
C LEU A 33 14.91 -5.94 -17.97
N TYR A 34 16.13 -6.24 -17.56
CA TYR A 34 17.37 -5.66 -18.08
C TYR A 34 17.94 -6.61 -19.14
N VAL A 35 18.35 -6.07 -20.28
CA VAL A 35 18.90 -6.83 -21.41
C VAL A 35 20.24 -6.24 -21.82
N ALA A 36 21.27 -7.08 -21.88
CA ALA A 36 22.59 -6.77 -22.40
C ALA A 36 22.53 -6.92 -23.92
N ASP A 37 22.40 -5.79 -24.61
CA ASP A 37 22.19 -5.67 -26.05
C ASP A 37 23.58 -5.52 -26.70
N CYS A 38 24.26 -6.65 -26.92
CA CYS A 38 25.69 -6.67 -27.26
C CYS A 38 25.97 -6.01 -28.60
N GLY A 39 25.16 -6.27 -29.63
CA GLY A 39 25.33 -5.68 -30.97
C GLY A 39 25.16 -4.16 -30.98
N ASN A 40 24.37 -3.62 -30.06
CA ASN A 40 24.15 -2.19 -29.90
C ASN A 40 25.02 -1.52 -28.80
N ASP A 41 25.97 -2.24 -28.20
CA ASP A 41 26.86 -1.73 -27.14
C ASP A 41 26.12 -1.02 -25.98
N ARG A 42 24.95 -1.56 -25.58
CA ARG A 42 24.09 -0.92 -24.56
C ARG A 42 23.40 -1.92 -23.64
N VAL A 43 22.83 -1.39 -22.55
CA VAL A 43 21.90 -2.13 -21.68
C VAL A 43 20.53 -1.46 -21.74
N GLN A 44 19.50 -2.25 -22.05
CA GLN A 44 18.12 -1.79 -22.09
C GLN A 44 17.31 -2.28 -20.90
N LEU A 45 16.42 -1.43 -20.40
CA LEU A 45 15.45 -1.70 -19.35
C LEU A 45 14.03 -1.71 -19.92
N PHE A 46 13.36 -2.85 -19.86
CA PHE A 46 11.95 -3.02 -20.20
C PHE A 46 11.13 -3.14 -18.91
N GLN A 47 10.27 -2.16 -18.65
CA GLN A 47 9.34 -2.22 -17.53
C GLN A 47 8.17 -3.15 -17.84
N LEU A 48 7.56 -3.77 -16.82
CA LEU A 48 6.48 -4.74 -17.00
C LEU A 48 5.35 -4.19 -17.88
N GLY A 49 5.09 -4.86 -19.01
CA GLY A 49 4.04 -4.48 -19.97
C GLY A 49 4.46 -3.44 -21.01
N GLN A 50 5.69 -2.91 -20.95
CA GLN A 50 6.24 -1.99 -21.95
C GLN A 50 7.02 -2.77 -23.02
N LEU A 51 6.81 -2.42 -24.29
CA LEU A 51 7.53 -2.99 -25.43
C LEU A 51 8.74 -2.14 -25.86
N HIS A 52 8.85 -0.91 -25.35
CA HIS A 52 9.96 0.00 -25.62
C HIS A 52 10.85 0.05 -24.38
N GLY A 53 12.13 -0.27 -24.57
CA GLY A 53 13.17 -0.23 -23.55
C GLY A 53 13.78 1.16 -23.38
N ILE A 54 14.25 1.42 -22.16
CA ILE A 54 15.00 2.61 -21.79
C ILE A 54 16.49 2.24 -21.79
N THR A 55 17.33 3.02 -22.46
CA THR A 55 18.78 2.75 -22.45
C THR A 55 19.40 3.26 -21.15
N VAL A 56 19.78 2.33 -20.27
CA VAL A 56 20.27 2.63 -18.91
C VAL A 56 21.79 2.66 -18.80
N ALA A 57 22.51 2.06 -19.75
CA ALA A 57 23.97 2.13 -19.85
C ALA A 57 24.45 1.94 -21.30
N GLY A 58 25.62 2.48 -21.64
CA GLY A 58 26.23 2.37 -22.97
C GLY A 58 25.68 3.35 -24.01
N SER A 59 25.78 2.97 -25.29
CA SER A 59 25.45 3.82 -26.43
C SER A 59 23.99 4.29 -26.41
N GLY A 60 23.78 5.61 -26.41
CA GLY A 60 22.44 6.23 -26.36
C GLY A 60 21.88 6.47 -24.95
N SER A 61 22.65 6.18 -23.88
CA SER A 61 22.27 6.55 -22.51
C SER A 61 22.49 8.05 -22.25
N ALA A 62 21.56 8.69 -21.54
CA ALA A 62 21.73 10.07 -21.04
C ALA A 62 22.82 10.20 -19.95
N TYR A 63 23.31 9.07 -19.41
CA TYR A 63 24.29 8.98 -18.33
C TYR A 63 25.61 8.33 -18.78
N ALA A 64 25.97 8.47 -20.06
CA ALA A 64 27.14 7.82 -20.67
C ALA A 64 28.49 8.37 -20.14
N THR A 65 28.87 7.99 -18.92
CA THR A 65 30.21 8.24 -18.35
C THR A 65 31.24 7.19 -18.76
N ILE A 66 30.79 6.10 -19.41
CA ILE A 66 31.65 5.01 -19.88
C ILE A 66 31.09 4.40 -21.19
N SER A 67 31.96 4.15 -22.16
CA SER A 67 31.59 3.43 -23.40
C SER A 67 31.64 1.93 -23.13
N LEU A 68 30.54 1.22 -23.39
CA LEU A 68 30.50 -0.25 -23.36
C LEU A 68 30.92 -0.83 -24.71
N ARG A 69 31.31 -2.11 -24.73
CA ARG A 69 31.52 -2.87 -25.95
C ARG A 69 31.11 -4.33 -25.76
N CYS A 70 30.05 -4.74 -26.46
CA CYS A 70 29.39 -6.03 -26.34
C CYS A 70 29.18 -6.44 -24.86
N PRO A 71 28.29 -5.76 -24.12
CA PRO A 71 27.93 -6.18 -22.77
C PRO A 71 27.28 -7.57 -22.79
N SER A 72 27.64 -8.46 -21.85
CA SER A 72 27.15 -9.85 -21.84
C SER A 72 26.42 -10.28 -20.57
N GLY A 73 26.84 -9.77 -19.41
CA GLY A 73 26.34 -10.19 -18.10
C GLY A 73 25.86 -8.99 -17.30
N ILE A 74 24.71 -9.12 -16.64
CA ILE A 74 24.08 -8.05 -15.87
C ILE A 74 23.62 -8.59 -14.53
N VAL A 75 23.93 -7.87 -13.44
CA VAL A 75 23.35 -8.11 -12.12
C VAL A 75 23.05 -6.78 -11.44
N LEU A 76 21.98 -6.73 -10.65
CA LEU A 76 21.76 -5.65 -9.70
C LEU A 76 22.01 -6.14 -8.28
N ASP A 77 22.58 -5.27 -7.44
CA ASP A 77 22.59 -5.48 -5.99
C ASP A 77 21.24 -5.10 -5.34
N ALA A 78 21.12 -5.34 -4.04
CA ALA A 78 19.93 -4.97 -3.25
C ALA A 78 19.67 -3.44 -3.24
N MET A 79 20.67 -2.63 -3.56
CA MET A 79 20.62 -1.16 -3.64
C MET A 79 20.34 -0.65 -5.06
N LYS A 80 20.07 -1.55 -6.02
CA LYS A 80 19.83 -1.28 -7.45
C LYS A 80 21.03 -0.71 -8.21
N HIS A 81 22.25 -0.88 -7.73
CA HIS A 81 23.42 -0.60 -8.54
C HIS A 81 23.55 -1.65 -9.65
N LEU A 82 23.78 -1.19 -10.87
CA LEU A 82 23.91 -2.02 -12.06
C LEU A 82 25.37 -2.42 -12.28
N PHE A 83 25.65 -3.72 -12.30
CA PHE A 83 26.94 -4.29 -12.63
C PHE A 83 26.87 -4.94 -14.01
N ILE A 84 27.80 -4.59 -14.88
CA ILE A 84 27.81 -5.01 -16.28
C ILE A 84 29.16 -5.65 -16.59
N VAL A 85 29.12 -6.83 -17.19
CA VAL A 85 30.26 -7.44 -17.86
C VAL A 85 30.43 -6.75 -19.21
N ASP A 86 31.48 -5.95 -19.35
CA ASP A 86 31.84 -5.24 -20.58
C ASP A 86 32.87 -6.10 -21.34
N SER A 87 32.38 -7.15 -22.00
CA SER A 87 33.16 -8.32 -22.41
C SER A 87 34.28 -8.00 -23.39
N SER A 88 33.99 -7.21 -24.43
CA SER A 88 35.00 -6.88 -25.43
C SER A 88 36.02 -5.87 -24.91
N ASN A 89 35.68 -5.10 -23.87
CA ASN A 89 36.64 -4.25 -23.15
C ASN A 89 37.35 -5.00 -22.01
N ASN A 90 37.08 -6.30 -21.83
CA ASN A 90 37.74 -7.17 -20.84
C ASN A 90 37.64 -6.65 -19.40
N ARG A 91 36.50 -6.09 -19.02
CA ARG A 91 36.31 -5.48 -17.69
C ARG A 91 34.91 -5.66 -17.14
N ILE A 92 34.77 -5.41 -15.85
CA ILE A 92 33.48 -5.26 -15.17
C ILE A 92 33.29 -3.79 -14.82
N VAL A 93 32.12 -3.23 -15.11
CA VAL A 93 31.75 -1.86 -14.74
C VAL A 93 30.56 -1.88 -13.79
N GLY A 94 30.50 -0.91 -12.88
CA GLY A 94 29.42 -0.75 -11.91
C GLY A 94 28.91 0.68 -11.87
N SER A 95 27.61 0.86 -11.66
CA SER A 95 26.99 2.16 -11.48
C SER A 95 27.28 2.72 -10.07
N SER A 96 27.54 4.02 -9.99
CA SER A 96 27.69 4.80 -8.76
C SER A 96 26.87 6.09 -8.83
N THR A 97 26.83 6.86 -7.75
CA THR A 97 26.22 8.20 -7.70
C THR A 97 26.81 9.18 -8.71
N ASN A 98 28.05 8.94 -9.19
CA ASN A 98 28.75 9.75 -10.19
C ASN A 98 28.77 9.11 -11.60
N GLY A 99 27.86 8.15 -11.87
CA GLY A 99 27.82 7.39 -13.11
C GLY A 99 28.57 6.05 -13.03
N PHE A 100 28.88 5.45 -14.17
CA PHE A 100 29.56 4.16 -14.24
C PHE A 100 31.08 4.29 -14.09
N ARG A 101 31.68 3.36 -13.36
CA ARG A 101 33.14 3.20 -13.23
C ARG A 101 33.57 1.77 -13.51
N CYS A 102 34.83 1.60 -13.89
CA CYS A 102 35.44 0.28 -13.99
C CYS A 102 35.78 -0.26 -12.59
N LEU A 103 35.44 -1.53 -12.34
CA LEU A 103 35.65 -2.22 -11.06
C LEU A 103 36.78 -3.24 -11.14
N VAL A 104 36.82 -4.05 -12.21
CA VAL A 104 37.78 -5.15 -12.42
C VAL A 104 38.20 -5.16 -13.88
N GLY A 105 39.46 -5.47 -14.19
CA GLY A 105 39.97 -5.51 -15.57
C GLY A 105 40.33 -4.13 -16.15
N CYS A 106 40.40 -3.09 -15.31
CA CYS A 106 40.60 -1.71 -15.74
C CYS A 106 41.97 -1.43 -16.37
N TYR A 107 42.95 -2.30 -16.11
CA TYR A 107 44.31 -2.21 -16.63
C TYR A 107 44.53 -3.07 -17.89
N GLY A 108 43.43 -3.47 -18.55
CA GLY A 108 43.46 -4.20 -19.81
C GLY A 108 43.42 -5.72 -19.67
N LYS A 109 43.44 -6.37 -20.84
CA LYS A 109 43.37 -7.83 -21.00
C LYS A 109 44.59 -8.53 -20.40
N GLY A 110 44.38 -9.69 -19.76
CA GLY A 110 45.47 -10.56 -19.32
C GLY A 110 45.02 -11.63 -18.33
N SER A 111 45.99 -12.33 -17.74
CA SER A 111 45.77 -13.50 -16.86
C SER A 111 46.17 -13.26 -15.39
N GLN A 112 46.56 -12.05 -15.02
CA GLN A 112 46.85 -11.70 -13.62
C GLN A 112 45.56 -11.60 -12.77
N SER A 113 45.70 -11.54 -11.44
CA SER A 113 44.58 -11.58 -10.46
C SER A 113 43.59 -10.41 -10.51
N ASN A 114 43.81 -9.42 -11.38
CA ASN A 114 42.92 -8.26 -11.59
C ASN A 114 42.71 -7.92 -13.08
N GLN A 115 43.13 -8.84 -13.95
CA GLN A 115 42.93 -8.79 -15.40
C GLN A 115 41.93 -9.86 -15.80
N LEU A 116 41.16 -9.58 -16.84
CA LEU A 116 40.19 -10.50 -17.42
C LEU A 116 40.49 -10.65 -18.91
N THR A 117 40.03 -11.74 -19.52
CA THR A 117 40.01 -11.93 -20.97
C THR A 117 38.63 -12.46 -21.37
N ILE A 118 37.87 -11.62 -22.08
CA ILE A 118 36.50 -11.91 -22.54
C ILE A 118 35.65 -12.43 -21.37
N PRO A 119 35.47 -11.66 -20.28
CA PRO A 119 34.58 -12.07 -19.21
C PRO A 119 33.15 -12.22 -19.74
N PHE A 120 32.39 -13.18 -19.23
CA PHE A 120 31.07 -13.52 -19.78
C PHE A 120 29.90 -13.29 -18.83
N ALA A 121 30.06 -13.63 -17.54
CA ALA A 121 29.01 -13.46 -16.55
C ALA A 121 29.61 -13.11 -15.19
N LEU A 122 28.80 -12.50 -14.33
CA LEU A 122 29.15 -12.20 -12.95
C LEU A 122 27.99 -12.56 -12.01
N SER A 123 28.29 -12.84 -10.75
CA SER A 123 27.31 -13.03 -9.69
C SER A 123 27.90 -12.62 -8.34
N PHE A 124 27.05 -12.43 -7.34
CA PHE A 124 27.45 -12.07 -5.97
C PHE A 124 27.06 -13.17 -4.98
N ASP A 125 27.89 -13.37 -3.96
CA ASP A 125 27.46 -14.09 -2.76
C ASP A 125 26.78 -13.16 -1.74
N ARG A 126 26.18 -13.74 -0.69
CA ARG A 126 25.52 -13.00 0.40
C ARG A 126 26.43 -12.06 1.18
N PHE A 127 27.76 -12.19 1.03
CA PHE A 127 28.77 -11.38 1.70
C PHE A 127 29.28 -10.25 0.80
N GLY A 128 28.73 -10.07 -0.39
CA GLY A 128 29.13 -9.05 -1.35
C GLY A 128 30.37 -9.40 -2.17
N ASN A 129 30.84 -10.66 -2.15
CA ASN A 129 31.94 -11.07 -3.02
C ASN A 129 31.43 -11.31 -4.43
N MET A 130 32.13 -10.73 -5.41
CA MET A 130 31.82 -10.88 -6.83
C MET A 130 32.57 -12.08 -7.42
N PHE A 131 31.86 -12.94 -8.14
CA PHE A 131 32.43 -14.05 -8.89
C PHE A 131 32.27 -13.74 -10.38
N VAL A 132 33.38 -13.69 -11.10
CA VAL A 132 33.41 -13.37 -12.53
C VAL A 132 33.90 -14.58 -13.31
N ILE A 133 33.15 -14.98 -14.33
CA ILE A 133 33.58 -15.97 -15.32
C ILE A 133 34.52 -15.27 -16.29
N ASP A 134 35.81 -15.61 -16.21
CA ASP A 134 36.89 -15.11 -17.04
C ASP A 134 37.13 -16.11 -18.17
N ASN A 135 36.22 -16.07 -19.17
CA ASN A 135 35.96 -17.17 -20.11
C ASN A 135 37.22 -17.62 -20.86
N ALA A 136 37.97 -16.68 -21.46
CA ALA A 136 39.13 -17.04 -22.27
C ALA A 136 40.40 -17.32 -21.44
N ASN A 137 40.33 -17.17 -20.11
CA ASN A 137 41.37 -17.62 -19.18
C ASN A 137 40.96 -18.92 -18.46
N ASP A 138 39.88 -19.58 -18.85
CA ASP A 138 39.38 -20.85 -18.30
C ASP A 138 39.22 -20.86 -16.77
N ARG A 139 38.80 -19.73 -16.18
CA ARG A 139 38.72 -19.59 -14.71
C ARG A 139 37.52 -18.78 -14.23
N ILE A 140 37.21 -18.96 -12.94
CA ILE A 140 36.32 -18.07 -12.19
C ILE A 140 37.18 -17.35 -11.15
N GLN A 141 37.09 -16.01 -11.13
CA GLN A 141 37.79 -15.20 -10.15
C GLN A 141 36.82 -14.63 -9.12
N LYS A 142 37.20 -14.73 -7.85
CA LYS A 142 36.48 -14.12 -6.72
C LYS A 142 37.15 -12.79 -6.39
N PHE A 143 36.38 -11.71 -6.43
CA PHE A 143 36.79 -10.37 -6.03
C PHE A 143 36.03 -9.96 -4.77
N GLN A 144 36.76 -9.41 -3.81
CA GLN A 144 36.17 -8.69 -2.70
C GLN A 144 36.15 -7.21 -3.09
N LEU A 145 34.97 -6.61 -3.19
CA LEU A 145 34.84 -5.18 -3.40
C LEU A 145 35.30 -4.48 -2.10
N LEU A 146 36.38 -3.72 -2.18
CA LEU A 146 36.86 -2.87 -1.09
C LEU A 146 36.39 -1.44 -1.40
N GLY A 147 35.40 -0.96 -0.66
CA GLY A 147 34.77 0.36 -0.85
C GLY A 147 33.45 0.32 -1.65
N GLU A 148 32.48 1.08 -1.14
CA GLU A 148 31.12 1.38 -1.67
C GLU A 148 30.13 0.23 -1.92
N TYR A 149 30.52 -1.04 -1.74
CA TYR A 149 29.58 -2.18 -1.78
C TYR A 149 29.62 -3.01 -0.50
N HIS A 150 29.57 -2.33 0.66
CA HIS A 150 29.45 -3.00 1.95
C HIS A 150 27.98 -3.38 2.22
N SER A 151 27.73 -4.67 2.46
CA SER A 151 26.49 -5.10 3.10
C SER A 151 26.39 -4.49 4.50
N PRO A 152 25.20 -4.05 4.96
CA PRO A 152 25.00 -3.55 6.31
C PRO A 152 25.51 -4.54 7.37
N ALA A 153 26.04 -4.03 8.48
CA ALA A 153 26.51 -4.87 9.59
C ALA A 153 25.38 -5.44 10.46
N PHE A 154 24.14 -5.00 10.21
CA PHE A 154 22.95 -5.26 11.02
C PHE A 154 21.82 -5.87 10.18
N ASN A 155 20.86 -6.52 10.83
CA ASN A 155 19.69 -7.08 10.17
C ASN A 155 18.66 -5.99 9.81
N GLN A 156 18.20 -5.99 8.57
CA GLN A 156 17.03 -5.24 8.11
C GLN A 156 16.03 -6.21 7.48
N PRO A 157 15.27 -6.97 8.27
CA PRO A 157 14.13 -7.73 7.72
C PRO A 157 13.18 -6.79 6.96
N GLN A 158 12.41 -7.31 6.01
CA GLN A 158 11.36 -6.56 5.34
C GLN A 158 10.02 -6.84 6.00
N PHE A 159 9.29 -5.81 6.44
CA PHE A 159 8.00 -5.98 7.11
C PHE A 159 6.83 -5.46 6.26
N CYS A 160 5.73 -6.21 6.28
CA CYS A 160 4.45 -5.75 5.73
C CYS A 160 3.78 -4.75 6.70
N PRO A 161 2.93 -3.83 6.23
CA PRO A 161 2.20 -2.88 7.09
C PRO A 161 1.36 -3.52 8.22
N THR A 162 0.95 -4.77 8.04
CA THR A 162 0.12 -5.57 8.96
C THR A 162 0.93 -6.38 9.97
N THR A 163 2.27 -6.41 9.86
CA THR A 163 3.15 -7.32 10.63
C THR A 163 2.87 -7.29 12.13
N LYS A 164 2.76 -8.46 12.78
CA LYS A 164 2.49 -8.55 14.22
C LYS A 164 3.58 -9.33 14.95
N TRP A 165 3.92 -8.84 16.14
CA TRP A 165 4.73 -9.54 17.12
C TRP A 165 3.83 -10.05 18.26
N ASN A 166 4.24 -11.13 18.91
CA ASN A 166 3.62 -11.59 20.13
C ASN A 166 3.78 -10.49 21.17
N SER A 167 2.67 -9.99 21.72
CA SER A 167 2.70 -8.92 22.71
C SER A 167 3.32 -9.37 24.04
N ASN A 168 3.33 -10.67 24.34
CA ASN A 168 4.04 -11.23 25.48
C ASN A 168 5.48 -11.58 25.07
N ALA A 169 6.45 -10.84 25.59
CA ALA A 169 7.85 -11.13 25.40
C ALA A 169 8.33 -12.33 26.24
N ILE A 170 9.38 -12.95 25.72
CA ILE A 170 10.25 -13.88 26.44
C ILE A 170 11.42 -13.07 26.99
N THR A 171 11.68 -13.17 28.30
CA THR A 171 12.91 -12.60 28.90
C THR A 171 14.11 -13.36 28.33
N PHE A 172 14.86 -12.71 27.43
CA PHE A 172 16.03 -13.30 26.78
C PHE A 172 17.23 -13.33 27.74
N ALA A 173 17.44 -12.25 28.47
CA ALA A 173 18.47 -12.15 29.50
C ALA A 173 17.98 -11.23 30.63
N ASP A 174 18.24 -11.62 31.87
CA ASP A 174 17.88 -10.85 33.06
C ASP A 174 19.12 -10.21 33.71
N LYS A 175 18.88 -9.51 34.82
CA LYS A 175 19.90 -8.81 35.60
C LYS A 175 21.11 -9.67 35.96
N SER A 176 20.93 -10.96 36.20
CA SER A 176 22.04 -11.85 36.57
C SER A 176 23.07 -12.01 35.45
N ILE A 177 22.64 -11.77 34.20
CA ILE A 177 23.49 -11.85 33.01
C ILE A 177 23.91 -10.45 32.55
N VAL A 178 22.95 -9.55 32.32
CA VAL A 178 23.22 -8.23 31.69
C VAL A 178 23.50 -7.11 32.68
N GLY A 179 23.39 -7.37 33.98
CA GLY A 179 23.55 -6.37 35.04
C GLY A 179 22.40 -5.35 35.06
N LYS A 180 22.58 -4.31 35.87
CA LYS A 180 21.60 -3.23 36.02
C LYS A 180 21.60 -2.25 34.83
N GLY A 181 20.41 -1.91 34.34
CA GLY A 181 20.20 -0.88 33.33
C GLY A 181 20.89 -1.16 31.98
N PRO A 182 20.57 -2.27 31.29
CA PRO A 182 21.09 -2.54 29.95
C PRO A 182 20.70 -1.39 29.01
N ARG A 183 21.70 -0.75 28.40
CA ARG A 183 21.51 0.54 27.71
C ARG A 183 21.58 0.44 26.20
N ASN A 184 22.25 -0.58 25.69
CA ASN A 184 22.46 -0.76 24.26
C ASN A 184 22.49 -2.26 23.92
N LEU A 185 22.02 -2.56 22.72
CA LEU A 185 21.92 -3.89 22.15
C LEU A 185 22.20 -3.77 20.65
N PHE A 186 23.03 -4.67 20.12
CA PHE A 186 23.25 -4.81 18.69
C PHE A 186 23.10 -6.26 18.27
N ILE A 187 22.46 -6.51 17.13
CA ILE A 187 22.38 -7.83 16.51
C ILE A 187 22.94 -7.74 15.10
N SER A 188 24.02 -8.48 14.89
CA SER A 188 24.72 -8.54 13.60
C SER A 188 23.99 -9.42 12.58
N THR A 189 24.39 -9.34 11.31
CA THR A 189 23.80 -10.13 10.20
C THR A 189 23.95 -11.65 10.34
N ASN A 190 24.87 -12.12 11.17
CA ASN A 190 25.00 -13.54 11.52
C ASN A 190 24.21 -13.92 12.79
N ASN A 191 23.30 -13.05 13.26
CA ASN A 191 22.52 -13.20 14.49
C ASN A 191 23.35 -13.25 15.80
N THR A 192 24.61 -12.82 15.79
CA THR A 192 25.35 -12.62 17.05
C THR A 192 24.83 -11.39 17.76
N ILE A 193 24.46 -11.57 19.03
CA ILE A 193 23.87 -10.56 19.90
C ILE A 193 24.97 -9.99 20.80
N TYR A 194 25.05 -8.66 20.89
CA TYR A 194 26.02 -7.93 21.69
C TYR A 194 25.32 -7.00 22.67
N VAL A 195 25.69 -7.09 23.94
CA VAL A 195 25.10 -6.28 25.01
C VAL A 195 26.20 -5.72 25.89
N VAL A 196 26.06 -4.45 26.26
CA VAL A 196 26.94 -3.81 27.24
C VAL A 196 26.44 -4.06 28.65
N ASN A 197 27.29 -4.64 29.51
CA ASN A 197 27.06 -4.73 30.94
C ASN A 197 27.84 -3.60 31.65
N ARG A 198 27.12 -2.67 32.27
CA ARG A 198 27.70 -1.48 32.92
C ARG A 198 28.19 -1.75 34.34
N GLU A 199 27.71 -2.81 34.99
CA GLU A 199 28.16 -3.20 36.32
C GLU A 199 29.51 -3.93 36.26
N THR A 200 29.69 -4.80 35.27
CA THR A 200 30.95 -5.52 35.06
C THR A 200 31.91 -4.84 34.09
N GLU A 201 31.44 -3.80 33.38
CA GLU A 201 32.20 -3.07 32.35
C GLU A 201 32.69 -3.99 31.21
N GLN A 202 31.84 -4.95 30.83
CA GLN A 202 32.11 -5.95 29.79
C GLN A 202 31.11 -5.88 28.65
N ILE A 203 31.50 -6.41 27.50
CA ILE A 203 30.61 -6.71 26.38
C ILE A 203 30.27 -8.19 26.43
N ILE A 204 29.00 -8.52 26.53
CA ILE A 204 28.48 -9.88 26.57
C ILE A 204 27.99 -10.25 25.18
N MET A 205 28.38 -11.45 24.72
CA MET A 205 28.08 -11.93 23.37
C MET A 205 27.36 -13.28 23.39
N TRP A 206 26.38 -13.43 22.51
CA TRP A 206 25.72 -14.71 22.20
C TRP A 206 25.82 -14.99 20.72
N GLU A 207 26.46 -16.09 20.34
CA GLU A 207 26.40 -16.60 18.96
C GLU A 207 25.01 -17.19 18.64
N GLU A 208 24.68 -17.27 17.36
CA GLU A 208 23.37 -17.76 16.89
C GLU A 208 23.01 -19.13 17.50
N GLY A 209 21.80 -19.22 18.07
CA GLY A 209 21.28 -20.44 18.67
C GLY A 209 21.69 -20.67 20.13
N SER A 210 22.58 -19.85 20.69
CA SER A 210 23.01 -19.98 22.09
C SER A 210 22.01 -19.36 23.06
N VAL A 211 21.66 -20.10 24.12
CA VAL A 211 20.80 -19.61 25.21
C VAL A 211 21.62 -18.86 26.28
N ASN A 212 22.86 -19.28 26.50
CA ASN A 212 23.79 -18.65 27.44
C ASN A 212 24.83 -17.79 26.71
N PRO A 213 25.44 -16.79 27.39
CA PRO A 213 26.55 -16.04 26.84
C PRO A 213 27.68 -16.96 26.37
N THR A 214 28.15 -16.72 25.16
CA THR A 214 29.25 -17.46 24.52
C THR A 214 30.61 -16.84 24.78
N LYS A 215 30.66 -15.52 24.98
CA LYS A 215 31.90 -14.78 25.20
C LYS A 215 31.66 -13.53 26.04
N HIS A 216 32.60 -13.24 26.92
CA HIS A 216 32.71 -11.99 27.64
C HIS A 216 33.97 -11.27 27.17
N ILE A 217 33.81 -10.09 26.57
CA ILE A 217 34.94 -9.25 26.17
C ILE A 217 35.15 -8.23 27.29
N SER A 218 36.30 -8.36 27.96
CA SER A 218 36.74 -7.47 29.02
C SER A 218 37.95 -6.65 28.58
N GLY A 219 38.11 -5.48 29.19
CA GLY A 219 39.23 -4.57 28.97
C GLY A 219 39.24 -3.51 30.09
N SER A 220 40.11 -2.51 29.99
CA SER A 220 40.10 -1.34 30.90
C SER A 220 39.00 -0.34 30.52
N LEU A 221 37.80 -0.85 30.25
CA LEU A 221 36.63 -0.08 29.86
C LEU A 221 36.00 0.58 31.08
N LYS A 222 35.53 1.83 30.96
CA LYS A 222 34.85 2.55 32.05
C LYS A 222 33.64 3.32 31.57
N PHE A 223 32.51 3.23 32.27
CA PHE A 223 31.29 4.01 31.96
C PHE A 223 30.82 3.88 30.50
N LEU A 224 30.26 2.72 30.17
CA LEU A 224 29.86 2.39 28.80
C LEU A 224 28.49 2.99 28.44
N TYR A 225 28.38 3.61 27.25
CA TYR A 225 27.16 4.31 26.81
C TYR A 225 26.43 3.65 25.64
N SER A 226 27.15 3.33 24.56
CA SER A 226 26.62 2.81 23.29
C SER A 226 27.68 1.98 22.59
N LEU A 227 27.25 1.03 21.75
CA LEU A 227 28.13 0.18 20.96
C LEU A 227 27.63 0.08 19.52
N PHE A 228 28.54 -0.22 18.59
CA PHE A 228 28.22 -0.64 17.23
C PHE A 228 29.21 -1.72 16.79
N VAL A 229 28.75 -2.72 16.04
CA VAL A 229 29.62 -3.77 15.48
C VAL A 229 29.59 -3.67 13.96
N THR A 230 30.76 -3.63 13.34
CA THR A 230 30.90 -3.55 11.89
C THR A 230 30.83 -4.94 11.24
N SER A 231 30.70 -4.98 9.91
CA SER A 231 30.58 -6.23 9.15
C SER A 231 31.82 -7.13 9.25
N ASN A 232 32.98 -6.55 9.59
CA ASN A 232 34.22 -7.28 9.84
C ASN A 232 34.35 -7.82 11.28
N GLY A 233 33.36 -7.56 12.14
CA GLY A 233 33.30 -7.98 13.54
C GLY A 233 34.00 -7.06 14.54
N ASP A 234 34.60 -5.96 14.11
CA ASP A 234 35.17 -4.95 15.02
C ASP A 234 34.05 -4.27 15.82
N ILE A 235 34.27 -4.09 17.12
CA ILE A 235 33.29 -3.52 18.04
C ILE A 235 33.76 -2.14 18.48
N PHE A 236 32.95 -1.12 18.20
CA PHE A 236 33.19 0.25 18.63
C PHE A 236 32.31 0.54 19.85
N ILE A 237 32.89 1.19 20.86
CA ILE A 237 32.20 1.49 22.10
C ILE A 237 32.54 2.90 22.60
N SER A 238 31.51 3.65 23.01
CA SER A 238 31.70 4.94 23.67
C SER A 238 31.82 4.74 25.18
N GLU A 239 32.89 5.30 25.75
CA GLU A 239 33.26 5.12 27.14
C GLU A 239 33.82 6.41 27.78
N GLY A 240 33.86 6.44 29.11
CA GLY A 240 34.45 7.50 29.93
C GLY A 240 33.45 8.54 30.45
N LEU A 241 33.72 9.08 31.65
CA LEU A 241 33.00 10.21 32.24
C LEU A 241 33.72 11.55 32.02
N THR A 242 35.02 11.60 32.31
CA THR A 242 35.86 12.82 32.21
C THR A 242 36.81 12.79 31.02
N ASN A 243 37.32 11.60 30.67
CA ASN A 243 38.10 11.34 29.47
C ASN A 243 37.27 10.53 28.49
N VAL A 244 36.26 11.17 27.89
CA VAL A 244 35.34 10.49 26.97
C VAL A 244 36.09 10.11 25.69
N ARG A 245 35.91 8.87 25.23
CA ARG A 245 36.51 8.39 23.99
C ARG A 245 35.65 7.33 23.33
N VAL A 246 35.96 7.04 22.07
CA VAL A 246 35.50 5.84 21.39
C VAL A 246 36.66 4.86 21.29
N SER A 247 36.47 3.67 21.83
CA SER A 247 37.42 2.58 21.79
C SER A 247 36.96 1.52 20.79
N ARG A 248 37.90 0.88 20.10
CA ARG A 248 37.65 -0.24 19.18
C ARG A 248 38.24 -1.51 19.76
N TRP A 249 37.44 -2.57 19.85
CA TRP A 249 37.93 -3.93 19.97
C TRP A 249 38.09 -4.53 18.58
N SER A 250 39.31 -4.90 18.20
CA SER A 250 39.58 -5.49 16.90
C SER A 250 39.29 -7.00 16.92
N SER A 251 38.43 -7.46 16.00
CA SER A 251 38.11 -8.89 15.87
C SER A 251 39.32 -9.72 15.46
N LYS A 252 40.27 -9.09 14.75
CA LYS A 252 41.49 -9.70 14.24
C LYS A 252 42.56 -9.88 15.32
N THR A 253 42.79 -8.85 16.14
CA THR A 253 43.86 -8.88 17.16
C THR A 253 43.36 -9.29 18.53
N GLY A 254 42.05 -9.18 18.79
CA GLY A 254 41.44 -9.41 20.09
C GLY A 254 41.76 -8.34 21.14
N ALA A 255 42.30 -7.19 20.74
CA ALA A 255 42.74 -6.12 21.62
C ALA A 255 41.92 -4.82 21.44
N PHE A 256 41.93 -3.98 22.48
CA PHE A 256 41.35 -2.64 22.45
C PHE A 256 42.38 -1.58 22.05
N ASP A 257 41.95 -0.64 21.20
CA ASP A 257 42.66 0.60 20.90
C ASP A 257 41.71 1.82 21.00
N THR A 258 42.26 3.00 21.23
CA THR A 258 41.49 4.26 21.22
C THR A 258 41.41 4.79 19.79
N VAL A 259 40.18 4.92 19.28
CA VAL A 259 39.92 5.44 17.93
C VAL A 259 39.96 6.96 17.94
N ILE A 260 39.25 7.58 18.89
CA ILE A 260 39.17 9.04 19.02
C ILE A 260 38.82 9.46 20.45
N ASN A 261 39.41 10.57 20.91
CA ASN A 261 38.98 11.26 22.13
C ASN A 261 37.84 12.24 21.80
N MET A 262 36.76 12.19 22.58
CA MET A 262 35.54 12.93 22.33
C MET A 262 35.33 14.00 23.41
N ILE A 263 34.64 15.08 23.05
CA ILE A 263 34.30 16.15 23.99
C ILE A 263 33.00 15.87 24.79
N SER A 264 32.23 14.86 24.39
CA SER A 264 30.98 14.42 25.04
C SER A 264 30.70 12.95 24.71
N SER A 265 29.98 12.26 25.61
CA SER A 265 29.61 10.86 25.45
C SER A 265 28.69 10.65 24.25
N CYS A 266 28.95 9.59 23.48
CA CYS A 266 28.10 9.23 22.35
C CYS A 266 26.90 8.43 22.88
N TRP A 267 25.74 9.08 22.98
CA TRP A 267 24.51 8.42 23.40
C TRP A 267 23.98 7.45 22.34
N GLY A 268 24.22 7.77 21.08
CA GLY A 268 24.10 6.87 19.93
C GLY A 268 25.45 6.79 19.23
N LEU A 269 25.83 5.56 18.84
CA LEU A 269 27.00 5.28 18.01
C LEU A 269 26.54 4.49 16.79
N PHE A 270 27.01 4.87 15.62
CA PHE A 270 26.70 4.17 14.38
C PHE A 270 27.91 4.21 13.44
N VAL A 271 28.17 3.15 12.69
CA VAL A 271 29.17 3.16 11.62
C VAL A 271 28.47 2.87 10.30
N ASP A 272 28.58 3.78 9.34
CA ASP A 272 27.95 3.62 8.03
C ASP A 272 28.75 2.65 7.11
N ILE A 273 28.14 2.32 5.97
CA ILE A 273 28.74 1.43 4.96
C ILE A 273 30.05 1.97 4.36
N ASN A 274 30.39 3.24 4.59
CA ASN A 274 31.61 3.89 4.13
C ASN A 274 32.63 4.06 5.28
N GLU A 275 32.47 3.30 6.36
CA GLU A 275 33.35 3.31 7.53
C GLU A 275 33.46 4.71 8.17
N ASN A 276 32.35 5.46 8.19
CA ASN A 276 32.27 6.69 8.96
C ASN A 276 31.55 6.45 10.28
N LEU A 277 32.16 6.92 11.37
CA LEU A 277 31.62 6.84 12.70
C LEU A 277 30.79 8.08 13.03
N TYR A 278 29.56 7.86 13.45
CA TYR A 278 28.61 8.87 13.90
C TYR A 278 28.45 8.80 15.41
N CYS A 279 28.41 9.96 16.04
CA CYS A 279 28.25 10.11 17.48
C CYS A 279 27.19 11.17 17.78
N SER A 280 26.10 10.76 18.42
CA SER A 280 25.09 11.68 18.96
C SER A 280 25.53 12.20 20.31
N MET A 281 25.80 13.51 20.39
CA MET A 281 26.24 14.19 21.59
C MET A 281 25.04 14.84 22.26
N LEU A 282 24.50 14.20 23.30
CA LEU A 282 23.31 14.70 24.01
C LEU A 282 23.54 16.11 24.56
N ASP A 283 24.66 16.34 25.26
CA ASP A 283 24.92 17.61 25.94
C ASP A 283 25.30 18.76 24.99
N TYR A 284 25.65 18.44 23.75
CA TYR A 284 26.03 19.40 22.72
C TYR A 284 24.98 19.53 21.63
N HIS A 285 23.80 18.91 21.74
CA HIS A 285 22.70 19.14 20.80
C HIS A 285 23.08 18.95 19.32
N GLN A 286 23.96 17.99 19.01
CA GLN A 286 24.44 17.73 17.66
C GLN A 286 24.81 16.25 17.44
N VAL A 287 24.88 15.85 16.18
CA VAL A 287 25.49 14.59 15.73
C VAL A 287 26.75 14.95 14.93
N VAL A 288 27.87 14.33 15.28
CA VAL A 288 29.15 14.49 14.56
C VAL A 288 29.52 13.22 13.81
N LYS A 289 30.27 13.38 12.73
CA LYS A 289 30.78 12.31 11.87
C LYS A 289 32.30 12.42 11.74
N GLY A 290 33.02 11.30 11.80
CA GLY A 290 34.44 11.19 11.47
C GLY A 290 34.73 9.93 10.65
N SER A 291 35.67 10.00 9.71
CA SER A 291 36.00 8.84 8.86
C SER A 291 37.02 7.94 9.55
N LEU A 292 36.74 6.64 9.67
CA LEU A 292 37.69 5.65 10.22
C LEU A 292 38.88 5.39 9.29
N ASN A 293 38.78 5.82 8.03
CA ASN A 293 39.86 5.76 7.05
C ASN A 293 40.82 6.95 7.15
N ASP A 294 40.48 8.00 7.89
CA ASP A 294 41.35 9.14 8.17
C ASP A 294 42.26 8.80 9.38
N PRO A 295 43.59 8.78 9.22
CA PRO A 295 44.53 8.51 10.32
C PRO A 295 44.43 9.50 11.49
N VAL A 296 43.97 10.73 11.22
CA VAL A 296 43.79 11.77 12.24
C VAL A 296 42.37 11.73 12.84
N MET A 297 41.41 11.18 12.10
CA MET A 297 40.00 11.04 12.48
C MET A 297 39.39 12.37 12.95
N THR A 298 39.41 13.39 12.09
CA THR A 298 38.74 14.66 12.42
C THR A 298 37.21 14.51 12.36
N THR A 299 36.49 15.16 13.29
CA THR A 299 35.02 15.13 13.32
C THR A 299 34.41 16.44 12.85
N SER A 300 33.31 16.33 12.11
CA SER A 300 32.49 17.45 11.66
C SER A 300 31.04 17.26 12.07
N ALA A 301 30.33 18.34 12.43
CA ALA A 301 28.90 18.29 12.68
C ALA A 301 28.13 17.97 11.40
N VAL A 302 27.21 17.01 11.47
CA VAL A 302 26.34 16.60 10.35
C VAL A 302 24.85 16.84 10.64
N ALA A 303 24.49 17.07 11.90
CA ALA A 303 23.16 17.49 12.32
C ALA A 303 23.24 18.29 13.64
N GLY A 304 22.37 19.28 13.82
CA GLY A 304 22.36 20.16 14.99
C GLY A 304 23.39 21.30 14.92
N THR A 305 23.19 22.32 15.75
CA THR A 305 23.93 23.60 15.69
C THR A 305 24.82 23.86 16.91
N LYS A 306 25.03 22.84 17.76
CA LYS A 306 25.66 22.97 19.09
C LYS A 306 24.85 23.71 20.15
N THR A 307 23.66 24.18 19.80
CA THR A 307 22.76 24.89 20.70
C THR A 307 21.44 24.15 20.79
N GLN A 308 20.86 24.11 21.97
CA GLN A 308 19.51 23.59 22.18
C GLN A 308 18.51 24.39 21.35
N GLY A 309 17.68 23.70 20.58
CA GLY A 309 16.68 24.36 19.75
C GLY A 309 15.71 23.38 19.11
N SER A 310 14.74 23.91 18.37
CA SER A 310 13.66 23.12 17.77
C SER A 310 13.43 23.42 16.28
N ALA A 311 14.24 24.32 15.69
CA ALA A 311 14.23 24.55 14.24
C ALA A 311 14.60 23.26 13.48
N SER A 312 14.41 23.27 12.16
CA SER A 312 14.67 22.07 11.33
C SER A 312 16.14 21.66 11.32
N ASN A 313 17.08 22.58 11.55
CA ASN A 313 18.53 22.33 11.66
C ASN A 313 19.04 22.22 13.11
N GLU A 314 18.17 22.42 14.11
CA GLU A 314 18.52 22.38 15.55
C GLU A 314 18.04 21.06 16.18
N LEU A 315 18.71 20.64 17.25
CA LEU A 315 18.36 19.45 18.02
C LEU A 315 18.26 19.80 19.51
N ASP A 316 17.54 18.99 20.27
CA ASP A 316 17.48 19.03 21.73
C ASP A 316 17.77 17.63 22.31
N GLY A 317 18.99 17.43 22.80
CA GLY A 317 19.41 16.17 23.42
C GLY A 317 19.30 14.95 22.50
N PRO A 318 19.98 14.92 21.34
CA PRO A 318 19.91 13.78 20.42
C PRO A 318 20.45 12.50 21.06
N ARG A 319 19.72 11.40 20.90
CA ARG A 319 20.06 10.07 21.45
C ARG A 319 20.46 9.10 20.35
N GLY A 320 19.65 8.10 20.05
CA GLY A 320 19.93 7.13 19.00
C GLY A 320 19.97 7.80 17.62
N SER A 321 20.90 7.35 16.79
CA SER A 321 21.01 7.72 15.38
C SER A 321 21.11 6.47 14.53
N PHE A 322 20.55 6.53 13.33
CA PHE A 322 20.65 5.46 12.34
C PHE A 322 21.00 6.07 11.00
N VAL A 323 21.97 5.48 10.29
CA VAL A 323 22.33 5.91 8.93
C VAL A 323 21.95 4.80 7.97
N ASP A 324 21.11 5.12 6.98
CA ASP A 324 20.69 4.14 5.99
C ASP A 324 21.74 3.95 4.88
N VAL A 325 21.45 3.05 3.95
CA VAL A 325 22.35 2.74 2.82
C VAL A 325 22.52 3.90 1.83
N ASN A 326 21.62 4.87 1.82
CA ASN A 326 21.76 6.10 1.04
C ASN A 326 22.61 7.16 1.77
N LEU A 327 23.11 6.84 2.96
CA LEU A 327 23.78 7.75 3.88
C LEU A 327 22.86 8.85 4.43
N ASP A 328 21.55 8.60 4.43
CA ASP A 328 20.59 9.47 5.08
C ASP A 328 20.61 9.22 6.59
N LEU A 329 20.73 10.30 7.38
CA LEU A 329 20.86 10.25 8.84
C LEU A 329 19.52 10.50 9.53
N TYR A 330 19.06 9.52 10.31
CA TYR A 330 17.90 9.60 11.18
C TYR A 330 18.35 9.84 12.62
N VAL A 331 17.79 10.86 13.28
CA VAL A 331 18.18 11.26 14.65
C VAL A 331 16.96 11.28 15.56
N ALA A 332 17.07 10.58 16.69
CA ALA A 332 16.08 10.63 17.77
C ALA A 332 16.32 11.88 18.60
N ASP A 333 15.50 12.90 18.34
CA ASP A 333 15.60 14.23 18.94
C ASP A 333 14.73 14.26 20.21
N CYS A 334 15.27 13.70 21.29
CA CYS A 334 14.49 13.37 22.49
C CYS A 334 13.80 14.60 23.10
N GLY A 335 14.49 15.72 23.26
CA GLY A 335 13.92 16.92 23.90
C GLY A 335 12.81 17.58 23.08
N ASN A 336 12.78 17.34 21.76
CA ASN A 336 11.74 17.83 20.86
C ASN A 336 10.66 16.79 20.53
N ASP A 337 10.68 15.62 21.17
CA ASP A 337 9.69 14.55 20.96
C ASP A 337 9.49 14.16 19.48
N ARG A 338 10.59 14.11 18.70
CA ARG A 338 10.54 13.87 17.25
C ARG A 338 11.70 13.02 16.73
N VAL A 339 11.54 12.53 15.50
CA VAL A 339 12.63 11.96 14.71
C VAL A 339 12.86 12.84 13.49
N GLN A 340 14.12 13.26 13.30
CA GLN A 340 14.53 14.06 12.14
C GLN A 340 15.35 13.24 11.16
N LEU A 341 15.09 13.45 9.86
CA LEU A 341 15.82 12.91 8.73
C LEU A 341 16.67 14.01 8.09
N PHE A 342 17.98 13.83 8.10
CA PHE A 342 18.95 14.66 7.40
C PHE A 342 19.44 13.88 6.18
N GLN A 343 19.00 14.30 4.99
CA GLN A 343 19.48 13.70 3.75
C GLN A 343 20.95 14.04 3.54
N LEU A 344 21.71 13.18 2.85
CA LEU A 344 23.15 13.35 2.67
C LEU A 344 23.51 14.78 2.19
N GLY A 345 24.34 15.47 2.97
CA GLY A 345 24.82 16.84 2.69
C GLY A 345 23.84 17.97 3.07
N GLN A 346 22.63 17.65 3.54
CA GLN A 346 21.66 18.64 4.01
C GLN A 346 21.82 18.92 5.50
N LEU A 347 21.73 20.21 5.87
CA LEU A 347 21.81 20.66 7.26
C LEU A 347 20.42 20.88 7.90
N HIS A 348 19.37 20.96 7.10
CA HIS A 348 17.99 21.09 7.58
C HIS A 348 17.33 19.71 7.55
N GLY A 349 16.88 19.25 8.72
CA GLY A 349 16.18 17.99 8.90
C GLY A 349 14.70 18.06 8.54
N ILE A 350 14.19 16.98 7.96
CA ILE A 350 12.77 16.74 7.74
C ILE A 350 12.23 15.97 8.95
N THR A 351 11.19 16.50 9.60
CA THR A 351 10.55 15.77 10.70
C THR A 351 9.73 14.61 10.14
N VAL A 352 10.19 13.38 10.35
CA VAL A 352 9.56 12.15 9.82
C VAL A 352 8.65 11.46 10.81
N ALA A 353 8.80 11.73 12.11
CA ALA A 353 7.94 11.18 13.17
C ALA A 353 7.84 12.13 14.37
N GLY A 354 6.73 12.06 15.10
CA GLY A 354 6.50 12.84 16.33
C GLY A 354 6.11 14.30 16.08
N SER A 355 6.42 15.15 17.07
CA SER A 355 6.00 16.56 17.09
C SER A 355 6.44 17.33 15.85
N ARG A 356 5.50 18.05 15.21
CA ARG A 356 5.70 18.83 13.97
C ARG A 356 5.94 17.99 12.70
N SER A 357 5.67 16.69 12.72
CA SER A 357 5.57 15.91 11.47
C SER A 357 4.29 16.25 10.73
N ALA A 358 4.36 16.41 9.40
CA ALA A 358 3.19 16.60 8.53
C ALA A 358 2.30 15.35 8.46
N TYR A 359 2.80 14.20 8.94
CA TYR A 359 2.13 12.90 8.89
C TYR A 359 2.06 12.26 10.29
N ALA A 360 1.92 13.07 11.34
CA ALA A 360 1.92 12.60 12.73
C ALA A 360 0.66 11.76 13.05
N THR A 361 0.77 10.43 12.98
CA THR A 361 -0.32 9.51 13.41
C THR A 361 -0.16 8.99 14.84
N ILE A 362 0.96 9.32 15.51
CA ILE A 362 1.24 8.96 16.89
C ILE A 362 2.08 10.07 17.54
N SER A 363 1.78 10.39 18.81
CA SER A 363 2.66 11.23 19.62
C SER A 363 3.87 10.42 20.09
N LEU A 364 5.05 11.03 20.07
CA LEU A 364 6.25 10.48 20.70
C LEU A 364 6.53 11.25 22.00
N SER A 365 7.29 10.65 22.91
CA SER A 365 7.86 11.32 24.07
C SER A 365 9.28 10.80 24.34
N CYS A 366 10.26 11.69 24.16
CA CYS A 366 11.69 11.40 24.24
C CYS A 366 12.09 10.11 23.51
N PRO A 367 11.98 10.04 22.17
CA PRO A 367 12.46 8.89 21.42
C PRO A 367 13.96 8.66 21.71
N SER A 368 14.36 7.40 21.89
CA SER A 368 15.71 7.05 22.36
C SER A 368 16.54 6.25 21.37
N SER A 369 15.91 5.45 20.51
CA SER A 369 16.58 4.63 19.49
C SER A 369 15.67 4.45 18.27
N ILE A 370 16.29 4.35 17.10
CA ILE A 370 15.65 4.21 15.79
C ILE A 370 16.35 3.09 15.02
N VAL A 371 15.58 2.24 14.37
CA VAL A 371 16.07 1.32 13.34
C VAL A 371 15.13 1.32 12.15
N LEU A 372 15.63 0.93 10.98
CA LEU A 372 14.83 0.81 9.76
C LEU A 372 14.79 -0.62 9.24
N ASP A 373 13.67 -1.02 8.68
CA ASP A 373 13.52 -2.26 7.90
C ASP A 373 14.08 -2.08 6.46
N ALA A 374 14.09 -3.16 5.66
CA ALA A 374 14.65 -3.11 4.29
C ALA A 374 13.91 -2.17 3.32
N VAL A 375 12.69 -1.77 3.63
CA VAL A 375 11.87 -0.85 2.82
C VAL A 375 11.70 0.52 3.49
N LYS A 376 12.58 0.82 4.47
CA LYS A 376 12.67 2.09 5.20
C LYS A 376 11.49 2.42 6.11
N HIS A 377 10.75 1.43 6.61
CA HIS A 377 9.88 1.67 7.75
C HIS A 377 10.72 1.87 9.02
N LEU A 378 10.49 2.98 9.71
CA LEU A 378 11.06 3.33 11.00
C LEU A 378 10.43 2.53 12.14
N PHE A 379 11.26 2.06 13.06
CA PHE A 379 10.90 1.49 14.35
C PHE A 379 11.60 2.30 15.43
N ILE A 380 10.83 2.84 16.36
CA ILE A 380 11.29 3.84 17.32
C ILE A 380 11.01 3.34 18.73
N VAL A 381 12.01 3.45 19.59
CA VAL A 381 11.84 3.32 21.04
C VAL A 381 11.28 4.64 21.57
N ASP A 382 10.01 4.63 21.97
CA ASP A 382 9.29 5.77 22.53
C ASP A 382 9.44 5.73 24.07
N GLN A 383 10.62 6.14 24.55
CA GLN A 383 11.11 5.80 25.88
C GLN A 383 10.23 6.28 27.02
N SER A 384 9.80 7.55 27.00
CA SER A 384 9.01 8.13 28.10
C SER A 384 7.56 7.63 28.09
N ASN A 385 7.10 7.05 26.97
CA ASN A 385 5.82 6.37 26.86
C ASN A 385 5.92 4.85 27.06
N ASP A 386 7.10 4.34 27.44
CA ASP A 386 7.34 2.93 27.77
C ASP A 386 6.95 1.92 26.67
N ARG A 387 7.11 2.29 25.39
CA ARG A 387 6.64 1.48 24.25
C ARG A 387 7.58 1.51 23.06
N ILE A 388 7.34 0.59 22.12
CA ILE A 388 7.95 0.61 20.79
C ILE A 388 6.88 0.94 19.76
N VAL A 389 7.18 1.86 18.86
CA VAL A 389 6.30 2.26 17.76
C VAL A 389 6.95 1.93 16.43
N GLY A 390 6.16 1.63 15.41
CA GLY A 390 6.65 1.33 14.07
C GLY A 390 5.81 2.01 13.02
N SER A 391 6.48 2.49 11.98
CA SER A 391 5.84 3.04 10.78
C SER A 391 5.45 1.95 9.80
N SER A 392 4.61 2.34 8.86
CA SER A 392 4.18 1.59 7.69
C SER A 392 4.00 2.59 6.54
N ALA A 393 3.58 2.12 5.35
CA ALA A 393 3.17 2.96 4.22
C ALA A 393 2.11 4.05 4.57
N ASN A 394 1.53 3.98 5.76
CA ASN A 394 0.29 4.59 6.15
C ASN A 394 0.36 5.31 7.52
N GLY A 395 1.56 5.46 8.10
CA GLY A 395 1.81 6.09 9.40
C GLY A 395 2.37 5.16 10.48
N PHE A 396 2.51 5.67 11.70
CA PHE A 396 3.00 5.00 12.90
C PHE A 396 1.90 4.38 13.77
N ARG A 397 2.20 3.23 14.39
CA ARG A 397 1.39 2.57 15.42
C ARG A 397 2.25 2.03 16.55
N CYS A 398 1.66 1.80 17.72
CA CYS A 398 2.32 1.06 18.79
C CYS A 398 2.42 -0.43 18.44
N LEU A 399 3.58 -1.03 18.68
CA LEU A 399 3.86 -2.44 18.40
C LEU A 399 3.90 -3.29 19.67
N VAL A 400 4.65 -2.84 20.68
CA VAL A 400 4.82 -3.53 21.97
C VAL A 400 4.94 -2.52 23.11
N GLY A 401 4.62 -2.91 24.35
CA GLY A 401 4.61 -2.00 25.50
C GLY A 401 3.41 -1.04 25.53
N CYS A 402 2.38 -1.27 24.70
CA CYS A 402 1.23 -0.38 24.54
C CYS A 402 0.33 -0.27 25.79
N TYR A 403 0.57 -1.11 26.80
CA TYR A 403 -0.20 -1.19 28.05
C TYR A 403 0.39 -0.33 29.18
N GLY A 404 1.25 0.62 28.82
CA GLY A 404 1.97 1.47 29.75
C GLY A 404 3.10 0.75 30.50
N LYS A 405 3.72 1.51 31.39
CA LYS A 405 4.86 1.10 32.19
C LYS A 405 4.59 -0.14 33.04
N GLY A 406 5.54 -1.06 33.09
CA GLY A 406 5.51 -2.16 34.06
C GLY A 406 6.56 -3.23 33.80
N SER A 407 6.47 -4.33 34.55
CA SER A 407 7.43 -5.46 34.51
C SER A 407 6.83 -6.76 33.98
N ARG A 408 5.56 -6.78 33.59
CA ARG A 408 4.92 -7.94 32.96
C ARG A 408 5.55 -8.24 31.59
N SER A 409 5.28 -9.42 31.03
CA SER A 409 5.77 -9.85 29.72
C SER A 409 5.35 -8.93 28.57
N ASN A 410 4.20 -8.26 28.70
CA ASN A 410 3.65 -7.33 27.70
C ASN A 410 3.90 -5.84 28.01
N GLN A 411 4.68 -5.54 29.04
CA GLN A 411 5.00 -4.19 29.48
C GLN A 411 6.52 -3.96 29.43
N LEU A 412 6.90 -2.71 29.23
CA LEU A 412 8.27 -2.23 29.28
C LEU A 412 8.37 -1.11 30.32
N SER A 413 9.58 -0.77 30.73
CA SER A 413 9.87 0.31 31.67
C SER A 413 11.15 1.03 31.24
N THR A 414 10.97 2.23 30.70
CA THR A 414 11.97 3.12 30.11
C THR A 414 12.85 2.42 29.07
N PRO A 415 12.28 1.77 28.03
CA PRO A 415 13.09 1.08 27.03
C PRO A 415 14.07 2.04 26.34
N VAL A 416 15.26 1.56 25.98
CA VAL A 416 16.35 2.43 25.46
C VAL A 416 16.83 2.07 24.06
N ALA A 417 16.95 0.79 23.73
CA ALA A 417 17.45 0.31 22.44
C ALA A 417 16.60 -0.85 21.93
N LEU A 418 16.53 -0.98 20.60
CA LEU A 418 15.90 -2.10 19.92
C LEU A 418 16.75 -2.59 18.75
N SER A 419 16.69 -3.89 18.45
CA SER A 419 17.31 -4.49 17.26
C SER A 419 16.53 -5.71 16.80
N PHE A 420 16.62 -6.05 15.51
CA PHE A 420 16.01 -7.24 14.94
C PHE A 420 17.03 -8.36 14.71
N ASP A 421 16.58 -9.61 14.83
CA ASP A 421 17.29 -10.75 14.26
C ASP A 421 16.89 -10.95 12.79
N ARG A 422 17.60 -11.83 12.06
CA ARG A 422 17.33 -12.12 10.64
C ARG A 422 15.93 -12.71 10.40
N PHE A 423 15.27 -13.23 11.43
CA PHE A 423 13.93 -13.82 11.36
C PHE A 423 12.85 -12.77 11.63
N GLY A 424 13.22 -11.53 11.95
CA GLY A 424 12.30 -10.44 12.26
C GLY A 424 11.81 -10.41 13.70
N ASN A 425 12.39 -11.20 14.62
CA ASN A 425 12.08 -11.06 16.05
C ASN A 425 12.69 -9.76 16.59
N MET A 426 11.94 -9.08 17.45
CA MET A 426 12.35 -7.82 18.04
C MET A 426 12.98 -8.05 19.41
N PHE A 427 14.17 -7.50 19.64
CA PHE A 427 14.82 -7.49 20.94
C PHE A 427 14.89 -6.07 21.47
N VAL A 428 14.51 -5.87 22.73
CA VAL A 428 14.40 -4.55 23.36
C VAL A 428 15.13 -4.57 24.70
N THR A 429 15.94 -3.54 24.96
CA THR A 429 16.53 -3.33 26.29
C THR A 429 15.51 -2.63 27.18
N ASP A 430 14.99 -3.37 28.17
CA ASP A 430 14.00 -2.92 29.13
C ASP A 430 14.72 -2.37 30.39
N TYR A 431 15.25 -1.15 30.24
CA TYR A 431 16.30 -0.59 31.10
C TYR A 431 15.95 -0.58 32.58
N ALA A 432 14.79 -0.07 32.97
CA ALA A 432 14.44 0.03 34.40
C ALA A 432 14.00 -1.31 35.00
N ASN A 433 13.74 -2.33 34.17
CA ASN A 433 13.47 -3.69 34.61
C ASN A 433 14.73 -4.59 34.58
N ASP A 434 15.91 -4.03 34.30
CA ASP A 434 17.20 -4.76 34.28
C ASP A 434 17.18 -6.03 33.39
N ARG A 435 16.55 -5.97 32.20
CA ARG A 435 16.40 -7.14 31.32
C ARG A 435 16.42 -6.81 29.83
N ILE A 436 16.58 -7.85 29.01
CA ILE A 436 16.36 -7.83 27.56
C ILE A 436 15.15 -8.70 27.23
N GLN A 437 14.20 -8.11 26.51
CA GLN A 437 12.97 -8.77 26.09
C GLN A 437 13.04 -9.16 24.61
N LYS A 438 12.62 -10.37 24.28
CA LYS A 438 12.44 -10.86 22.91
C LYS A 438 10.96 -10.99 22.59
N PHE A 439 10.48 -10.24 21.60
CA PHE A 439 9.14 -10.35 21.04
C PHE A 439 9.20 -11.16 19.74
N GLN A 440 8.52 -12.30 19.74
CA GLN A 440 8.54 -13.22 18.61
C GLN A 440 7.64 -12.71 17.47
N LEU A 441 8.11 -12.77 16.24
CA LEU A 441 7.29 -12.49 15.06
C LEU A 441 6.19 -13.56 14.93
N LEU A 442 4.92 -13.15 14.81
CA LEU A 442 3.79 -14.07 14.67
C LEU A 442 3.36 -14.22 13.21
N GLU A 443 3.14 -13.10 12.53
CA GLU A 443 2.65 -13.06 11.16
C GLU A 443 3.19 -11.82 10.46
N SER A 444 3.72 -12.01 9.25
CA SER A 444 4.03 -10.93 8.30
C SER A 444 3.29 -11.24 7.02
N SER A 445 2.04 -10.80 6.93
CA SER A 445 1.17 -11.06 5.77
C SER A 445 0.81 -9.76 5.10
N CYS A 446 1.31 -9.52 3.89
CA CYS A 446 0.89 -8.38 3.08
C CYS A 446 -0.56 -8.50 2.55
N VAL A 447 -1.34 -9.49 3.03
CA VAL A 447 -2.72 -9.77 2.61
C VAL A 447 -3.71 -9.16 3.60
N LEU A 448 -4.77 -8.60 3.04
CA LEU A 448 -5.82 -7.88 3.74
C LEU A 448 -6.89 -8.87 4.20
N ALA A 449 -7.64 -8.55 5.26
CA ALA A 449 -8.74 -9.38 5.76
C ALA A 449 -9.99 -9.41 4.85
N PHE A 450 -9.99 -8.61 3.79
CA PHE A 450 -11.09 -8.46 2.85
C PHE A 450 -10.55 -8.15 1.46
N ASN A 451 -11.35 -8.42 0.43
CA ASN A 451 -10.92 -8.14 -0.93
C ASN A 451 -11.13 -6.67 -1.29
N GLN A 452 -10.05 -6.04 -1.75
CA GLN A 452 -10.10 -4.84 -2.57
C GLN A 452 -9.57 -5.21 -3.96
N PRO A 453 -10.41 -5.68 -4.89
CA PRO A 453 -9.97 -5.95 -6.26
C PRO A 453 -9.46 -4.66 -6.93
N LYS A 454 -8.59 -4.80 -7.94
CA LYS A 454 -8.16 -3.69 -8.79
C LYS A 454 -9.08 -3.60 -10.01
N PHE A 455 -9.95 -2.61 -10.06
CA PHE A 455 -10.80 -2.37 -11.24
C PHE A 455 -10.11 -1.48 -12.26
N CYS A 456 -10.38 -1.67 -13.55
CA CYS A 456 -10.02 -0.67 -14.55
C CYS A 456 -10.89 0.60 -14.38
N PRO A 457 -10.59 1.72 -15.06
CA PRO A 457 -11.33 2.97 -14.88
C PRO A 457 -12.85 2.86 -15.15
N LYS A 458 -13.25 1.94 -16.02
CA LYS A 458 -14.64 1.71 -16.48
C LYS A 458 -15.04 0.23 -16.34
N PRO A 459 -15.20 -0.27 -15.11
CA PRO A 459 -15.56 -1.66 -14.87
C PRO A 459 -17.03 -1.91 -15.22
N VAL A 460 -17.34 -3.10 -15.76
CA VAL A 460 -18.72 -3.52 -16.09
C VAL A 460 -19.01 -4.85 -15.41
N TRP A 461 -20.22 -5.00 -14.88
CA TRP A 461 -20.77 -6.25 -14.35
C TRP A 461 -21.96 -6.71 -15.18
N ASN A 462 -22.30 -7.99 -15.12
CA ASN A 462 -23.55 -8.49 -15.73
C ASN A 462 -24.77 -7.80 -15.09
N ARG A 463 -25.86 -7.58 -15.84
CA ARG A 463 -27.05 -6.88 -15.33
C ARG A 463 -27.96 -7.76 -14.48
N ASN A 464 -28.11 -9.02 -14.86
CA ASN A 464 -29.17 -9.87 -14.32
C ASN A 464 -28.85 -10.42 -12.92
N GLY A 465 -27.62 -10.26 -12.45
CA GLY A 465 -27.15 -10.85 -11.20
C GLY A 465 -27.34 -12.37 -11.16
N ILE A 466 -26.85 -13.01 -10.11
CA ILE A 466 -27.11 -14.40 -9.79
C ILE A 466 -27.58 -14.41 -8.35
N ILE A 467 -28.77 -14.93 -8.08
CA ILE A 467 -29.26 -15.09 -6.71
C ILE A 467 -28.47 -16.23 -6.07
N ILE A 468 -27.61 -15.90 -5.11
CA ILE A 468 -26.82 -16.91 -4.38
C ILE A 468 -27.54 -17.41 -3.14
N ALA A 469 -28.43 -16.61 -2.56
CA ALA A 469 -29.23 -17.01 -1.40
C ALA A 469 -30.58 -16.26 -1.40
N LYS A 470 -31.63 -16.98 -1.01
CA LYS A 470 -33.04 -16.52 -0.99
C LYS A 470 -33.57 -16.46 0.45
N GLN A 471 -34.74 -15.86 0.65
CA GLN A 471 -35.44 -15.76 1.93
C GLN A 471 -35.53 -17.08 2.70
N THR A 472 -35.76 -18.22 2.02
CA THR A 472 -35.83 -19.55 2.66
C THR A 472 -34.56 -19.92 3.43
N THR A 473 -33.42 -19.43 2.96
CA THR A 473 -32.09 -19.67 3.54
C THR A 473 -31.69 -18.52 4.47
N LEU A 474 -31.92 -17.27 4.07
CA LEU A 474 -31.45 -16.07 4.76
C LEU A 474 -32.39 -15.53 5.86
N GLY A 475 -33.66 -15.89 5.83
CA GLY A 475 -34.71 -15.14 6.54
C GLY A 475 -35.09 -13.85 5.81
N SER A 476 -36.00 -13.07 6.40
CA SER A 476 -36.36 -11.74 5.93
C SER A 476 -35.29 -10.68 6.23
N GLU A 477 -35.25 -9.64 5.40
CA GLU A 477 -34.44 -8.43 5.52
C GLU A 477 -32.95 -8.69 5.80
N PRO A 478 -32.21 -9.34 4.88
CA PRO A 478 -30.77 -9.52 5.03
C PRO A 478 -30.06 -8.16 5.03
N LEU A 479 -29.32 -7.85 6.10
CA LEU A 479 -28.68 -6.54 6.29
C LEU A 479 -27.18 -6.52 6.00
N ALA A 480 -26.49 -7.66 6.07
CA ALA A 480 -25.04 -7.71 5.93
C ALA A 480 -24.56 -8.89 5.07
N VAL A 481 -23.64 -8.60 4.15
CA VAL A 481 -22.85 -9.60 3.42
C VAL A 481 -21.38 -9.22 3.49
N PHE A 482 -20.50 -10.20 3.68
CA PHE A 482 -19.06 -9.99 3.67
C PHE A 482 -18.37 -11.09 2.88
N VAL A 483 -17.37 -10.73 2.08
CA VAL A 483 -16.53 -11.68 1.35
C VAL A 483 -15.08 -11.52 1.79
N ASN A 484 -14.52 -12.57 2.38
CA ASN A 484 -13.14 -12.56 2.87
C ASN A 484 -12.13 -12.81 1.74
N GLU A 485 -10.86 -12.73 2.07
CA GLU A 485 -9.77 -12.96 1.12
C GLU A 485 -9.76 -14.38 0.54
N LYS A 486 -10.45 -15.36 1.13
CA LYS A 486 -10.57 -16.71 0.57
C LYS A 486 -11.76 -16.87 -0.38
N ASN A 487 -12.45 -15.78 -0.72
CA ASN A 487 -13.71 -15.75 -1.49
C ASN A 487 -14.86 -16.49 -0.79
N SER A 488 -14.77 -16.70 0.52
CA SER A 488 -15.91 -17.21 1.29
C SER A 488 -16.90 -16.08 1.53
N VAL A 489 -18.17 -16.34 1.27
CA VAL A 489 -19.27 -15.38 1.46
C VAL A 489 -19.91 -15.64 2.81
N TYR A 490 -20.15 -14.59 3.58
CA TYR A 490 -20.74 -14.64 4.91
C TYR A 490 -21.98 -13.75 4.93
N ALA A 491 -23.07 -14.24 5.52
CA ALA A 491 -24.28 -13.48 5.74
C ALA A 491 -24.93 -13.84 7.07
N ILE A 492 -25.79 -12.95 7.58
CA ILE A 492 -26.50 -13.17 8.84
C ILE A 492 -27.96 -13.53 8.54
N ASN A 493 -28.45 -14.60 9.18
CA ASN A 493 -29.86 -14.92 9.29
C ASN A 493 -30.33 -14.57 10.71
N ASN A 494 -31.00 -13.41 10.85
CA ASN A 494 -31.47 -12.91 12.13
C ASN A 494 -32.66 -13.71 12.69
N GLU A 495 -33.55 -14.21 11.83
CA GLU A 495 -34.71 -15.02 12.24
C GLU A 495 -34.30 -16.33 12.92
N LYS A 496 -33.31 -17.03 12.33
CA LYS A 496 -32.78 -18.29 12.85
C LYS A 496 -31.60 -18.11 13.78
N LYS A 497 -31.15 -16.87 14.01
CA LYS A 497 -29.98 -16.51 14.83
C LYS A 497 -28.72 -17.27 14.42
N GLN A 498 -28.35 -17.14 13.15
CA GLN A 498 -27.22 -17.87 12.56
C GLN A 498 -26.38 -16.99 11.66
N VAL A 499 -25.08 -17.27 11.59
CA VAL A 499 -24.20 -16.79 10.52
C VAL A 499 -24.03 -17.93 9.52
N LEU A 500 -24.30 -17.64 8.26
CA LEU A 500 -24.22 -18.58 7.14
C LEU A 500 -22.95 -18.31 6.35
N VAL A 501 -22.23 -19.37 5.98
CA VAL A 501 -20.97 -19.27 5.23
C VAL A 501 -21.07 -20.13 3.98
N TRP A 502 -20.80 -19.54 2.82
CA TRP A 502 -20.66 -20.23 1.55
C TRP A 502 -19.19 -20.26 1.15
N HIS A 503 -18.79 -21.40 0.59
CA HIS A 503 -17.50 -21.55 -0.08
C HIS A 503 -17.78 -21.74 -1.56
N GLU A 504 -17.04 -21.01 -2.40
CA GLU A 504 -17.21 -21.03 -3.86
C GLU A 504 -18.62 -20.60 -4.29
N ASP A 505 -19.10 -21.05 -5.44
CA ASP A 505 -20.38 -20.68 -6.03
C ASP A 505 -21.54 -21.63 -5.64
N ASN A 506 -21.42 -22.28 -4.47
CA ASN A 506 -22.47 -23.18 -3.97
C ASN A 506 -23.71 -22.38 -3.53
N ILE A 507 -24.90 -22.95 -3.79
CA ILE A 507 -26.19 -22.34 -3.40
C ILE A 507 -26.47 -22.59 -1.91
N ASP A 508 -26.07 -23.75 -1.40
CA ASP A 508 -26.26 -24.13 0.00
C ASP A 508 -25.07 -23.64 0.86
N PRO A 509 -25.33 -23.16 2.09
CA PRO A 509 -24.27 -22.74 3.00
C PRO A 509 -23.43 -23.96 3.41
N ALA A 510 -22.12 -23.85 3.22
CA ALA A 510 -21.15 -24.86 3.62
C ALA A 510 -20.98 -24.96 5.15
N MET A 511 -21.26 -23.87 5.87
CA MET A 511 -21.20 -23.82 7.33
C MET A 511 -22.32 -22.94 7.89
N VAL A 512 -22.88 -23.36 9.02
CA VAL A 512 -23.90 -22.63 9.78
C VAL A 512 -23.40 -22.47 11.22
N ILE A 513 -23.20 -21.22 11.64
CA ILE A 513 -22.65 -20.88 12.96
C ILE A 513 -23.79 -20.27 13.79
N PRO A 514 -24.26 -20.94 14.86
CA PRO A 514 -25.32 -20.39 15.70
C PRO A 514 -24.83 -19.17 16.49
N THR A 515 -25.71 -18.20 16.68
CA THR A 515 -25.54 -17.02 17.53
C THR A 515 -26.77 -16.85 18.44
N ASP A 516 -26.65 -16.04 19.48
CA ASP A 516 -27.76 -15.67 20.36
C ASP A 516 -28.48 -14.38 19.92
N PHE A 517 -27.97 -13.69 18.90
CA PHE A 517 -28.48 -12.40 18.42
C PHE A 517 -29.57 -12.53 17.36
N SER A 518 -30.54 -11.61 17.42
CA SER A 518 -31.74 -11.60 16.57
C SER A 518 -31.93 -10.33 15.74
N ASN A 519 -30.98 -9.39 15.74
CA ASN A 519 -31.13 -8.12 15.00
C ASN A 519 -29.80 -7.54 14.51
N SER A 520 -28.79 -8.38 14.30
CA SER A 520 -27.47 -7.96 13.88
C SER A 520 -27.55 -7.22 12.55
N SER A 521 -26.99 -6.01 12.50
CA SER A 521 -27.03 -5.14 11.32
C SER A 521 -25.74 -5.18 10.51
N SER A 522 -24.63 -5.63 11.10
CA SER A 522 -23.34 -5.65 10.43
C SER A 522 -22.47 -6.85 10.80
N LEU A 523 -21.49 -7.09 9.93
CA LEU A 523 -20.63 -8.27 9.93
C LEU A 523 -19.25 -7.88 9.42
N PHE A 524 -18.20 -8.37 10.07
CA PHE A 524 -16.84 -8.33 9.54
C PHE A 524 -16.13 -9.65 9.81
N VAL A 525 -15.34 -10.12 8.85
CA VAL A 525 -14.57 -11.37 8.99
C VAL A 525 -13.09 -11.08 8.78
N THR A 526 -12.24 -11.65 9.62
CA THR A 526 -10.77 -11.52 9.53
C THR A 526 -10.14 -12.60 8.66
N SER A 527 -8.87 -12.43 8.29
CA SER A 527 -8.13 -13.40 7.46
C SER A 527 -7.94 -14.78 8.09
N ASN A 528 -7.91 -14.83 9.42
CA ASN A 528 -7.90 -16.08 10.18
C ASN A 528 -9.31 -16.70 10.33
N GLY A 529 -10.36 -16.07 9.80
CA GLY A 529 -11.74 -16.57 9.81
C GLY A 529 -12.55 -16.21 11.06
N ASP A 530 -12.05 -15.35 11.94
CA ASP A 530 -12.83 -14.87 13.09
C ASP A 530 -13.94 -13.91 12.62
N ILE A 531 -15.11 -14.00 13.24
CA ILE A 531 -16.32 -13.30 12.81
C ILE A 531 -16.76 -12.31 13.88
N TYR A 532 -17.03 -11.07 13.47
CA TYR A 532 -17.51 -10.00 14.34
C TYR A 532 -18.92 -9.60 13.92
N ILE A 533 -19.86 -9.61 14.85
CA ILE A 533 -21.25 -9.18 14.64
C ILE A 533 -21.74 -8.34 15.82
N ASP A 534 -22.61 -7.38 15.55
CA ASP A 534 -23.35 -6.65 16.58
C ASP A 534 -24.64 -7.38 16.95
N ASN A 535 -25.25 -7.04 18.08
CA ASN A 535 -26.51 -7.64 18.51
C ASN A 535 -27.77 -6.86 18.05
N GLY A 536 -27.61 -5.67 17.46
CA GLY A 536 -28.74 -4.89 16.96
C GLY A 536 -29.63 -4.22 18.01
N GLU A 537 -29.20 -4.13 19.26
CA GLU A 537 -30.02 -3.64 20.38
C GLU A 537 -29.59 -2.24 20.86
N LYS A 538 -30.51 -1.55 21.57
CA LYS A 538 -30.17 -0.35 22.36
C LYS A 538 -29.36 -0.79 23.58
N ASN A 539 -28.19 -0.20 23.82
CA ASN A 539 -27.10 -0.72 24.69
C ASN A 539 -26.41 -1.97 24.12
N GLY A 540 -26.25 -2.00 22.79
CA GLY A 540 -25.72 -3.16 22.08
C GLY A 540 -24.32 -3.59 22.49
N LEU A 541 -23.91 -4.73 21.95
CA LEU A 541 -22.56 -5.25 22.11
C LEU A 541 -22.12 -5.94 20.83
N VAL A 542 -20.81 -5.92 20.59
CA VAL A 542 -20.17 -6.64 19.49
C VAL A 542 -19.54 -7.89 20.07
N LYS A 543 -19.85 -9.05 19.48
CA LYS A 543 -19.18 -10.31 19.79
C LYS A 543 -18.26 -10.74 18.66
N LYS A 544 -17.21 -11.44 19.06
CA LYS A 544 -16.29 -12.17 18.21
C LYS A 544 -16.53 -13.67 18.36
N TRP A 545 -16.80 -14.35 17.27
CA TRP A 545 -16.64 -15.80 17.16
C TRP A 545 -15.20 -16.10 16.74
N THR A 546 -14.51 -16.92 17.53
CA THR A 546 -13.13 -17.31 17.26
C THR A 546 -13.11 -18.65 16.55
N SER A 547 -12.59 -18.68 15.33
CA SER A 547 -12.67 -19.86 14.45
C SER A 547 -11.91 -21.07 15.00
N SER A 548 -10.76 -20.82 15.63
CA SER A 548 -9.89 -21.89 16.18
C SER A 548 -10.47 -22.58 17.41
N THR A 549 -11.30 -21.89 18.19
CA THR A 549 -11.91 -22.42 19.42
C THR A 549 -13.41 -22.70 19.28
N ASN A 550 -14.03 -22.23 18.19
CA ASN A 550 -15.47 -22.28 17.96
C ASN A 550 -16.29 -21.69 19.12
N THR A 551 -15.87 -20.52 19.63
CA THR A 551 -16.52 -19.85 20.77
C THR A 551 -16.80 -18.38 20.51
N TRP A 552 -17.92 -17.90 21.06
CA TRP A 552 -18.29 -16.49 21.08
C TRP A 552 -17.75 -15.80 22.33
N SER A 553 -17.26 -14.58 22.17
CA SER A 553 -16.80 -13.72 23.26
C SER A 553 -17.18 -12.25 23.01
N THR A 554 -17.54 -11.51 24.05
CA THR A 554 -17.85 -10.07 23.93
C THR A 554 -16.57 -9.27 23.78
N VAL A 555 -16.51 -8.42 22.75
CA VAL A 555 -15.33 -7.60 22.42
C VAL A 555 -15.62 -6.11 22.39
N LEU A 556 -16.87 -5.67 22.47
CA LEU A 556 -17.21 -4.25 22.58
C LEU A 556 -18.58 -4.08 23.22
N PHE A 557 -18.71 -3.14 24.14
CA PHE A 557 -20.00 -2.59 24.55
C PHE A 557 -20.22 -1.28 23.80
N VAL A 558 -21.41 -1.10 23.22
CA VAL A 558 -21.78 0.07 22.45
C VAL A 558 -23.10 0.62 22.95
N TYR A 559 -23.38 1.88 22.64
CA TYR A 559 -24.60 2.54 23.12
C TYR A 559 -25.82 2.24 22.22
N SER A 560 -25.59 1.78 20.99
CA SER A 560 -26.63 1.33 20.04
C SER A 560 -26.09 0.31 19.03
N SER A 561 -26.96 -0.25 18.18
CA SER A 561 -26.58 -1.14 17.07
C SER A 561 -25.45 -0.55 16.21
N CYS A 562 -24.52 -1.39 15.79
CA CYS A 562 -23.50 -1.01 14.82
C CYS A 562 -24.06 -1.20 13.42
N LYS A 563 -24.39 -0.11 12.73
CA LYS A 563 -24.87 -0.19 11.34
C LYS A 563 -23.76 -0.51 10.35
N GLY A 564 -22.53 -0.20 10.71
CA GLY A 564 -21.32 -0.62 10.04
C GLY A 564 -20.30 -1.08 11.07
N LEU A 565 -19.72 -2.26 10.83
CA LEU A 565 -18.61 -2.81 11.58
C LEU A 565 -17.41 -2.95 10.66
N PHE A 566 -16.24 -2.57 11.16
CA PHE A 566 -15.01 -2.73 10.41
C PHE A 566 -13.84 -2.97 11.36
N LEU A 567 -13.00 -3.97 11.09
CA LEU A 567 -11.76 -4.18 11.83
C LEU A 567 -10.56 -3.71 11.01
N GLY A 568 -9.94 -2.62 11.45
CA GLY A 568 -8.71 -2.10 10.86
C GLY A 568 -7.51 -3.00 11.12
N THR A 569 -6.48 -2.88 10.29
CA THR A 569 -5.22 -3.65 10.39
C THR A 569 -4.40 -3.38 11.65
N ASN A 570 -4.76 -2.34 12.43
CA ASN A 570 -4.20 -2.01 13.75
C ASN A 570 -5.02 -2.58 14.93
N ASP A 571 -5.89 -3.55 14.68
CA ASP A 571 -6.84 -4.08 15.66
C ASP A 571 -7.86 -3.05 16.17
N GLY A 572 -8.02 -1.95 15.45
CA GLY A 572 -9.09 -0.98 15.70
C GLY A 572 -10.42 -1.51 15.18
N LEU A 573 -11.32 -1.91 16.09
CA LEU A 573 -12.70 -2.25 15.79
C LEU A 573 -13.53 -0.97 15.77
N TYR A 574 -14.08 -0.64 14.60
CA TYR A 574 -14.92 0.52 14.37
C TYR A 574 -16.39 0.10 14.32
N CYS A 575 -17.25 0.95 14.86
CA CYS A 575 -18.69 0.80 14.89
C CYS A 575 -19.35 2.15 14.60
N SER A 576 -20.17 2.23 13.56
CA SER A 576 -21.04 3.38 13.33
C SER A 576 -22.35 3.21 14.09
N MET A 577 -22.63 4.15 14.98
CA MET A 577 -23.81 4.15 15.83
C MET A 577 -24.80 5.17 15.29
N ALA A 578 -25.73 4.71 14.47
CA ALA A 578 -26.69 5.56 13.78
C ALA A 578 -27.51 6.46 14.73
N ASP A 579 -28.02 5.88 15.82
CA ASP A 579 -28.86 6.60 16.79
C ASP A 579 -28.07 7.55 17.70
N HIS A 580 -26.74 7.47 17.70
CA HIS A 580 -25.85 8.37 18.43
C HIS A 580 -25.06 9.30 17.50
N HIS A 581 -25.31 9.28 16.19
CA HIS A 581 -24.75 10.25 15.24
C HIS A 581 -23.21 10.34 15.26
N HIS A 582 -22.53 9.23 15.51
CA HIS A 582 -21.08 9.16 15.53
C HIS A 582 -20.55 7.78 15.16
N VAL A 583 -19.27 7.72 14.80
CA VAL A 583 -18.51 6.48 14.64
C VAL A 583 -17.52 6.40 15.78
N ALA A 584 -17.48 5.25 16.43
CA ALA A 584 -16.55 5.01 17.51
C ALA A 584 -15.65 3.82 17.25
N LYS A 585 -14.49 3.83 17.87
CA LYS A 585 -13.41 2.87 17.72
C LYS A 585 -12.97 2.36 19.08
N ARG A 586 -12.64 1.07 19.13
CA ARG A 586 -11.87 0.46 20.21
C ARG A 586 -10.70 -0.31 19.63
N TYR A 587 -9.53 -0.24 20.26
CA TYR A 587 -8.46 -1.18 19.97
C TYR A 587 -8.70 -2.50 20.70
N LEU A 588 -8.80 -3.62 19.97
CA LEU A 588 -9.04 -4.94 20.56
C LEU A 588 -7.90 -5.42 21.46
N HIS A 589 -6.71 -4.86 21.27
CA HIS A 589 -5.59 -5.12 22.18
C HIS A 589 -5.70 -4.31 23.48
N ASP A 590 -6.51 -3.26 23.59
CA ASP A 590 -6.71 -2.48 24.83
C ASP A 590 -7.57 -3.29 25.83
N PRO A 591 -7.07 -3.58 27.05
CA PRO A 591 -7.82 -4.34 28.03
C PRO A 591 -8.92 -3.51 28.68
N VAL A 592 -8.82 -2.18 28.61
CA VAL A 592 -9.89 -1.26 29.00
C VAL A 592 -10.85 -1.19 27.81
N MET A 593 -12.15 -1.41 28.05
CA MET A 593 -13.17 -1.34 26.99
C MET A 593 -13.52 0.12 26.64
N THR A 594 -12.52 1.00 26.56
CA THR A 594 -12.72 2.42 26.29
C THR A 594 -13.11 2.61 24.84
N LEU A 595 -14.24 3.27 24.63
CA LEU A 595 -14.73 3.65 23.32
C LEU A 595 -14.23 5.06 22.99
N THR A 596 -13.54 5.23 21.86
CA THR A 596 -13.11 6.56 21.37
C THR A 596 -13.98 6.97 20.21
N VAL A 597 -14.58 8.16 20.26
CA VAL A 597 -15.30 8.73 19.12
C VAL A 597 -14.27 9.20 18.10
N VAL A 598 -14.39 8.73 16.86
CA VAL A 598 -13.44 9.02 15.77
C VAL A 598 -14.06 9.84 14.63
N ALA A 599 -15.39 9.96 14.59
CA ALA A 599 -16.10 10.85 13.68
C ALA A 599 -17.49 11.17 14.23
N GLY A 600 -17.99 12.39 14.01
CA GLY A 600 -19.26 12.86 14.57
C GLY A 600 -19.14 13.38 16.00
N THR A 601 -20.05 14.28 16.39
CA THR A 601 -20.04 14.92 17.72
C THR A 601 -20.96 14.25 18.74
N GLY A 602 -21.65 13.17 18.35
CA GLY A 602 -22.72 12.59 19.17
C GLY A 602 -24.08 13.29 19.01
N THR A 603 -24.14 14.34 18.19
CA THR A 603 -25.35 15.13 17.92
C THR A 603 -25.62 15.18 16.42
N ALA A 604 -26.88 15.05 16.03
CA ALA A 604 -27.28 15.13 14.62
C ALA A 604 -26.95 16.52 14.05
N GLY A 605 -26.32 16.55 12.90
CA GLY A 605 -26.04 17.79 12.17
C GLY A 605 -25.32 17.54 10.85
N SER A 606 -25.09 18.60 10.10
CA SER A 606 -24.52 18.57 8.75
C SER A 606 -23.17 19.29 8.61
N ALA A 607 -22.65 19.87 9.70
CA ALA A 607 -21.30 20.44 9.73
C ALA A 607 -20.23 19.37 9.39
N ALA A 608 -19.01 19.81 9.08
CA ALA A 608 -17.91 18.92 8.68
C ALA A 608 -17.59 17.84 9.75
N ASN A 609 -17.67 18.20 11.02
CA ASN A 609 -17.46 17.31 12.16
C ASN A 609 -18.72 16.61 12.67
N GLN A 610 -19.89 16.86 12.06
CA GLN A 610 -21.17 16.28 12.46
C GLN A 610 -21.62 15.20 11.48
N LEU A 611 -22.37 14.23 11.98
CA LEU A 611 -23.00 13.17 11.22
C LEU A 611 -24.49 13.12 11.56
N ASN A 612 -25.30 12.53 10.71
CA ASN A 612 -26.71 12.28 10.93
C ASN A 612 -27.08 10.86 10.45
N ARG A 613 -27.34 9.99 11.43
CA ARG A 613 -27.53 8.53 11.27
C ARG A 613 -26.46 7.88 10.37
N PRO A 614 -25.18 7.84 10.80
CA PRO A 614 -24.14 7.16 10.03
C PRO A 614 -24.40 5.65 9.92
N HIS A 615 -24.34 5.13 8.69
CA HIS A 615 -24.55 3.71 8.35
C HIS A 615 -23.20 3.04 8.03
N GLY A 616 -23.03 2.45 6.85
CA GLY A 616 -21.84 1.72 6.46
C GLY A 616 -20.58 2.57 6.57
N ILE A 617 -19.52 1.92 7.01
CA ILE A 617 -18.19 2.53 7.15
C ILE A 617 -17.15 1.69 6.43
N PHE A 618 -16.10 2.36 6.01
CA PHE A 618 -14.91 1.72 5.48
C PHE A 618 -13.68 2.39 6.04
N VAL A 619 -12.74 1.59 6.53
CA VAL A 619 -11.48 2.11 7.06
C VAL A 619 -10.36 1.63 6.17
N THR A 620 -9.65 2.58 5.60
CA THR A 620 -8.48 2.29 4.77
C THR A 620 -7.30 1.80 5.63
N TRP A 621 -6.26 1.32 4.98
CA TRP A 621 -5.00 0.96 5.62
C TRP A 621 -4.28 2.15 6.28
N THR A 622 -4.58 3.39 5.83
CA THR A 622 -4.16 4.67 6.45
C THR A 622 -5.02 5.08 7.63
N PHE A 623 -6.00 4.27 8.00
CA PHE A 623 -6.99 4.56 9.04
C PHE A 623 -7.86 5.78 8.72
N ASP A 624 -7.88 6.23 7.47
CA ASP A 624 -8.90 7.15 7.00
C ASP A 624 -10.24 6.43 7.01
N LEU A 625 -11.25 7.13 7.50
CA LEU A 625 -12.60 6.61 7.71
C LEU A 625 -13.55 7.25 6.70
N TYR A 626 -14.21 6.40 5.93
CA TYR A 626 -15.29 6.77 5.02
C TYR A 626 -16.61 6.39 5.68
N VAL A 627 -17.54 7.34 5.77
CA VAL A 627 -18.81 7.17 6.46
C VAL A 627 -19.95 7.50 5.52
N ALA A 628 -20.85 6.53 5.32
CA ALA A 628 -22.13 6.77 4.68
C ALA A 628 -23.05 7.52 5.67
N ASP A 629 -23.25 8.81 5.43
CA ASP A 629 -23.97 9.73 6.30
C ASP A 629 -25.43 9.85 5.80
N CYS A 630 -26.22 8.81 6.10
CA CYS A 630 -27.50 8.52 5.44
C CYS A 630 -28.44 9.73 5.40
N GLU A 631 -28.80 10.33 6.53
CA GLU A 631 -29.80 11.42 6.56
C GLU A 631 -29.26 12.78 6.08
N ASN A 632 -27.97 12.85 5.81
CA ASN A 632 -27.35 14.02 5.16
C ASN A 632 -27.12 13.78 3.66
N ASP A 633 -27.53 12.63 3.11
CA ASP A 633 -27.41 12.28 1.70
C ASP A 633 -25.99 12.45 1.14
N ARG A 634 -24.98 12.06 1.94
CA ARG A 634 -23.57 12.27 1.61
C ARG A 634 -22.66 11.14 2.10
N VAL A 635 -21.44 11.12 1.57
CA VAL A 635 -20.33 10.34 2.13
C VAL A 635 -19.27 11.31 2.66
N GLN A 636 -18.90 11.13 3.92
CA GLN A 636 -17.83 11.88 4.59
C GLN A 636 -16.54 11.07 4.63
N HIS A 637 -15.41 11.71 4.34
CA HIS A 637 -14.06 11.17 4.52
C HIS A 637 -13.36 11.92 5.65
N PHE A 638 -13.05 11.19 6.71
CA PHE A 638 -12.25 11.68 7.83
C PHE A 638 -10.84 11.16 7.66
N GLN A 639 -9.88 12.07 7.55
CA GLN A 639 -8.46 11.72 7.57
C GLN A 639 -8.10 11.26 8.99
N SER A 640 -7.17 10.31 9.10
CA SER A 640 -6.82 9.75 10.41
C SER A 640 -6.34 10.85 11.39
N GLY A 641 -7.02 10.94 12.55
CA GLY A 641 -6.69 11.91 13.60
C GLY A 641 -7.43 13.25 13.49
N GLU A 642 -8.04 13.55 12.36
CA GLU A 642 -8.82 14.77 12.14
C GLU A 642 -10.27 14.61 12.63
N SER A 643 -10.84 15.69 13.19
CA SER A 643 -12.24 15.71 13.64
C SER A 643 -13.23 16.11 12.54
N ASP A 644 -12.75 16.85 11.54
CA ASP A 644 -13.56 17.44 10.49
C ASP A 644 -13.50 16.55 9.24
N GLY A 645 -14.67 16.15 8.73
CA GLY A 645 -14.80 15.32 7.55
C GLY A 645 -14.92 16.15 6.28
N ILE A 646 -14.33 15.65 5.19
CA ILE A 646 -14.46 16.18 3.84
C ILE A 646 -15.62 15.47 3.14
N THR A 647 -16.56 16.23 2.58
CA THR A 647 -17.65 15.65 1.80
C THR A 647 -17.15 15.26 0.41
N ILE A 648 -17.05 13.96 0.17
CA ILE A 648 -16.48 13.41 -1.07
C ILE A 648 -17.54 13.02 -2.11
N ALA A 649 -18.78 12.76 -1.68
CA ALA A 649 -19.89 12.40 -2.56
C ALA A 649 -21.23 12.88 -1.97
N GLY A 650 -22.19 13.21 -2.85
CA GLY A 650 -23.52 13.66 -2.46
C GLY A 650 -23.58 15.13 -2.04
N ARG A 651 -24.55 15.45 -1.17
CA ARG A 651 -24.88 16.84 -0.81
C ARG A 651 -23.72 17.53 -0.09
N GLY A 652 -23.27 18.66 -0.63
CA GLY A 652 -22.17 19.46 -0.07
C GLY A 652 -20.78 19.13 -0.63
N SER A 653 -20.68 18.21 -1.59
CA SER A 653 -19.42 17.95 -2.30
C SER A 653 -19.05 19.12 -3.25
N SER A 654 -17.75 19.38 -3.39
CA SER A 654 -17.21 20.46 -4.26
C SER A 654 -17.30 20.15 -5.75
N ASN A 655 -17.57 18.89 -6.12
CA ASN A 655 -17.69 18.42 -7.49
C ASN A 655 -18.97 17.57 -7.65
N PRO A 656 -20.17 18.19 -7.57
CA PRO A 656 -21.44 17.49 -7.44
C PRO A 656 -21.88 16.86 -8.77
N THR A 657 -21.32 15.71 -9.11
CA THR A 657 -21.76 14.88 -10.23
C THR A 657 -22.80 13.89 -9.74
N GLY A 658 -24.04 14.34 -9.48
CA GLY A 658 -25.17 13.48 -9.07
C GLY A 658 -25.54 13.53 -7.58
N THR A 659 -26.81 13.21 -7.27
CA THR A 659 -27.37 13.16 -5.91
C THR A 659 -27.34 11.75 -5.33
N LEU A 660 -27.14 11.63 -4.02
CA LEU A 660 -27.34 10.41 -3.25
C LEU A 660 -28.65 10.54 -2.44
N SER A 661 -29.22 9.42 -2.01
CA SER A 661 -30.39 9.36 -1.13
C SER A 661 -30.20 8.23 -0.11
N CYS A 662 -29.97 8.60 1.16
CA CYS A 662 -29.58 7.68 2.24
C CYS A 662 -28.53 6.63 1.82
N PRO A 663 -27.25 7.02 1.66
CA PRO A 663 -26.21 6.05 1.42
C PRO A 663 -26.05 5.11 2.64
N THR A 664 -26.03 3.79 2.42
CA THR A 664 -25.99 2.79 3.51
C THR A 664 -24.71 1.97 3.57
N GLY A 665 -23.92 1.93 2.50
CA GLY A 665 -22.71 1.14 2.40
C GLY A 665 -21.65 1.83 1.56
N VAL A 666 -20.38 1.70 1.95
CA VAL A 666 -19.23 2.26 1.23
C VAL A 666 -18.07 1.27 1.21
N THR A 667 -17.36 1.17 0.10
CA THR A 667 -16.09 0.43 0.00
C THR A 667 -15.20 1.04 -1.07
N LEU A 668 -13.89 0.81 -0.97
CA LEU A 668 -12.91 1.27 -1.96
C LEU A 668 -12.26 0.09 -2.68
N ASP A 669 -11.93 0.31 -3.95
CA ASP A 669 -10.97 -0.52 -4.66
C ASP A 669 -9.52 -0.06 -4.39
N VAL A 670 -8.51 -0.82 -4.86
CA VAL A 670 -7.09 -0.44 -4.63
C VAL A 670 -6.65 0.82 -5.40
N GLN A 671 -7.45 1.31 -6.35
CA GLN A 671 -7.23 2.57 -7.06
C GLN A 671 -8.00 3.74 -6.42
N LYS A 672 -8.65 3.52 -5.26
CA LYS A 672 -9.45 4.48 -4.51
C LYS A 672 -10.75 4.91 -5.21
N TYR A 673 -11.27 4.14 -6.15
CA TYR A 673 -12.64 4.34 -6.60
C TYR A 673 -13.60 3.89 -5.50
N LEU A 674 -14.54 4.76 -5.14
CA LEU A 674 -15.48 4.55 -4.05
C LEU A 674 -16.79 3.99 -4.59
N PHE A 675 -17.19 2.83 -4.11
CA PHE A 675 -18.49 2.24 -4.40
C PHE A 675 -19.43 2.53 -3.24
N ILE A 676 -20.62 3.05 -3.55
CA ILE A 676 -21.60 3.55 -2.60
C ILE A 676 -22.92 2.85 -2.89
N ILE A 677 -23.57 2.34 -1.84
CA ILE A 677 -24.97 1.93 -1.90
C ILE A 677 -25.83 3.14 -1.68
N ASP A 678 -26.59 3.52 -2.70
CA ASP A 678 -27.55 4.63 -2.70
C ASP A 678 -28.95 4.02 -2.49
N SER A 679 -29.25 3.72 -1.23
CA SER A 679 -30.26 2.72 -0.85
C SER A 679 -31.69 3.15 -1.21
N ASN A 680 -32.06 4.39 -0.89
CA ASN A 680 -33.38 4.92 -1.23
C ASN A 680 -33.53 5.18 -2.74
N SER A 681 -32.42 5.26 -3.46
CA SER A 681 -32.41 5.31 -4.93
C SER A 681 -32.31 3.91 -5.56
N HIS A 682 -32.40 2.84 -4.75
CA HIS A 682 -32.45 1.45 -5.21
C HIS A 682 -31.24 1.01 -6.06
N ARG A 683 -30.07 1.61 -5.83
CA ARG A 683 -28.91 1.43 -6.72
C ARG A 683 -27.56 1.41 -6.00
N ILE A 684 -26.54 1.00 -6.74
CA ILE A 684 -25.14 1.12 -6.38
C ILE A 684 -24.48 2.05 -7.38
N VAL A 685 -23.74 3.03 -6.87
CA VAL A 685 -22.98 4.00 -7.67
C VAL A 685 -21.49 3.92 -7.34
N ARG A 686 -20.65 4.37 -8.26
CA ARG A 686 -19.20 4.45 -8.11
C ARG A 686 -18.77 5.89 -8.33
N LEU A 687 -17.97 6.44 -7.42
CA LEU A 687 -17.29 7.72 -7.59
C LEU A 687 -15.88 7.49 -8.16
N GLY A 688 -15.57 8.18 -9.25
CA GLY A 688 -14.23 8.24 -9.86
C GLY A 688 -13.89 9.63 -10.41
N PRO A 689 -12.82 9.76 -11.23
CA PRO A 689 -12.41 11.04 -11.84
C PRO A 689 -13.49 11.70 -12.71
N HIS A 690 -14.45 10.92 -13.20
CA HIS A 690 -15.57 11.37 -14.03
C HIS A 690 -16.87 11.55 -13.24
N GLY A 691 -16.81 11.52 -11.90
CA GLY A 691 -17.98 11.69 -11.05
C GLY A 691 -18.67 10.39 -10.62
N LEU A 692 -19.92 10.49 -10.14
CA LEU A 692 -20.74 9.34 -9.78
C LEU A 692 -21.28 8.68 -11.04
N GLN A 693 -21.05 7.37 -11.14
CA GLN A 693 -21.52 6.53 -12.22
C GLN A 693 -22.38 5.41 -11.64
N CYS A 694 -23.49 5.12 -12.30
CA CYS A 694 -24.28 3.94 -11.98
C CYS A 694 -23.46 2.65 -12.15
N VAL A 695 -23.61 1.71 -11.22
CA VAL A 695 -23.03 0.36 -11.30
C VAL A 695 -24.11 -0.70 -11.45
N VAL A 696 -25.11 -0.71 -10.56
CA VAL A 696 -26.23 -1.69 -10.53
C VAL A 696 -27.50 -1.00 -10.06
N GLY A 697 -28.67 -1.37 -10.60
CA GLY A 697 -29.98 -0.97 -10.06
C GLY A 697 -30.56 0.36 -10.56
N CYS A 698 -30.09 0.89 -11.70
CA CYS A 698 -30.42 2.25 -12.14
C CYS A 698 -31.60 2.37 -13.12
N HIS A 699 -32.47 1.38 -13.17
CA HIS A 699 -33.65 1.42 -14.05
C HIS A 699 -34.86 1.99 -13.31
N GLY A 700 -35.43 3.08 -13.83
CA GLY A 700 -36.75 3.54 -13.40
C GLY A 700 -37.85 2.71 -14.06
N GLY A 701 -38.58 1.90 -13.29
CA GLY A 701 -40.01 1.65 -13.57
C GLY A 701 -40.50 0.30 -14.11
N ASP A 702 -39.69 -0.73 -14.40
CA ASP A 702 -40.21 -2.06 -14.83
C ASP A 702 -40.12 -3.13 -13.70
N PRO A 703 -41.20 -3.86 -13.32
CA PRO A 703 -41.26 -4.59 -12.05
C PRO A 703 -40.58 -5.96 -11.96
N GLN A 704 -39.98 -6.57 -12.99
CA GLN A 704 -39.85 -8.05 -12.93
C GLN A 704 -38.47 -8.71 -12.74
N LEU A 705 -37.31 -8.20 -13.19
CA LEU A 705 -36.10 -9.06 -13.10
C LEU A 705 -34.73 -8.41 -12.81
N THR A 706 -34.59 -7.10 -12.59
CA THR A 706 -33.25 -6.46 -12.51
C THR A 706 -33.07 -5.36 -11.45
N GLN A 707 -34.09 -5.07 -10.64
CA GLN A 707 -34.02 -3.97 -9.66
C GLN A 707 -33.59 -4.46 -8.27
N LEU A 708 -32.65 -3.74 -7.66
CA LEU A 708 -32.39 -3.84 -6.23
C LEU A 708 -33.54 -3.13 -5.50
N SER A 709 -33.89 -3.60 -4.31
CA SER A 709 -34.87 -2.99 -3.43
C SER A 709 -34.20 -2.68 -2.10
N PHE A 710 -34.03 -1.38 -1.80
CA PHE A 710 -33.37 -0.89 -0.58
C PHE A 710 -32.09 -1.65 -0.22
N PRO A 711 -31.09 -1.74 -1.12
CA PRO A 711 -29.86 -2.47 -0.82
C PRO A 711 -29.14 -1.91 0.41
N SER A 712 -28.48 -2.75 1.21
CA SER A 712 -27.93 -2.34 2.52
C SER A 712 -26.43 -2.58 2.69
N SER A 713 -25.87 -3.61 2.06
CA SER A 713 -24.47 -4.02 2.20
C SER A 713 -23.92 -4.56 0.88
N LEU A 714 -22.63 -4.32 0.65
CA LEU A 714 -21.91 -4.81 -0.51
C LEU A 714 -20.52 -5.32 -0.13
N SER A 715 -20.01 -6.26 -0.91
CA SER A 715 -18.65 -6.80 -0.76
C SER A 715 -18.15 -7.38 -2.09
N PHE A 716 -16.83 -7.47 -2.24
CA PHE A 716 -16.21 -8.00 -3.46
C PHE A 716 -15.48 -9.31 -3.19
N ASP A 717 -15.44 -10.18 -4.20
CA ASP A 717 -14.47 -11.28 -4.22
C ASP A 717 -13.14 -10.86 -4.89
N ARG A 718 -12.11 -11.72 -4.82
CA ARG A 718 -10.80 -11.48 -5.49
C ARG A 718 -10.91 -11.32 -7.01
N SER A 719 -11.93 -11.89 -7.63
CA SER A 719 -12.16 -11.77 -9.08
C SER A 719 -12.83 -10.46 -9.46
N GLY A 720 -13.29 -9.67 -8.49
CA GLY A 720 -14.01 -8.42 -8.71
C GLY A 720 -15.54 -8.58 -8.75
N ASN A 721 -16.08 -9.78 -8.52
CA ASN A 721 -17.53 -9.98 -8.50
C ASN A 721 -18.12 -9.26 -7.28
N LEU A 722 -19.25 -8.60 -7.48
CA LEU A 722 -19.94 -7.78 -6.50
C LEU A 722 -21.07 -8.58 -5.86
N PHE A 723 -21.05 -8.69 -4.54
CA PHE A 723 -22.11 -9.31 -3.75
C PHE A 723 -22.90 -8.21 -3.04
N VAL A 724 -24.23 -8.29 -3.09
CA VAL A 724 -25.14 -7.25 -2.59
C VAL A 724 -26.26 -7.88 -1.79
N THR A 725 -26.54 -7.34 -0.60
CA THR A 725 -27.81 -7.61 0.10
C THR A 725 -28.92 -6.77 -0.53
N ASP A 726 -29.84 -7.45 -1.22
CA ASP A 726 -31.02 -6.87 -1.82
C ASP A 726 -32.17 -6.98 -0.81
N THR A 727 -32.10 -6.14 0.22
CA THR A 727 -32.83 -6.28 1.49
C THR A 727 -34.34 -6.29 1.30
N GLY A 728 -34.89 -5.37 0.50
CA GLY A 728 -36.32 -5.30 0.23
C GLY A 728 -36.87 -6.46 -0.60
N ASN A 729 -35.98 -7.30 -1.18
CA ASN A 729 -36.33 -8.51 -1.92
C ASN A 729 -35.88 -9.80 -1.20
N ASP A 730 -35.46 -9.73 0.07
CA ASP A 730 -35.06 -10.86 0.90
C ASP A 730 -34.02 -11.81 0.26
N ARG A 731 -33.03 -11.25 -0.45
CA ARG A 731 -32.03 -12.06 -1.17
C ARG A 731 -30.64 -11.45 -1.16
N ILE A 732 -29.64 -12.28 -1.46
CA ILE A 732 -28.29 -11.83 -1.81
C ILE A 732 -28.02 -12.14 -3.28
N GLN A 733 -27.53 -11.14 -4.01
CA GLN A 733 -27.20 -11.25 -5.43
C GLN A 733 -25.70 -11.10 -5.65
N LYS A 734 -25.17 -11.90 -6.57
CA LYS A 734 -23.81 -11.82 -7.11
C LYS A 734 -23.86 -11.24 -8.53
N PHE A 735 -23.19 -10.13 -8.76
CA PHE A 735 -22.94 -9.56 -10.08
C PHE A 735 -21.52 -9.92 -10.50
N GLN A 736 -21.39 -10.61 -11.64
CA GLN A 736 -20.13 -11.08 -12.18
C GLN A 736 -19.38 -9.94 -12.88
N TYR A 737 -18.10 -9.77 -12.55
CA TYR A 737 -17.24 -8.78 -13.18
C TYR A 737 -16.80 -9.23 -14.58
N LEU A 738 -17.03 -8.38 -15.58
CA LEU A 738 -16.78 -8.67 -16.98
C LEU A 738 -15.39 -8.14 -17.39
N LYS A 739 -14.39 -9.02 -17.42
CA LYS A 739 -12.99 -8.67 -17.74
C LYS A 739 -12.79 -8.09 -19.15
N SER A 740 -13.70 -8.34 -20.09
CA SER A 740 -13.74 -7.73 -21.43
C SER A 740 -13.75 -6.19 -21.39
N SER A 741 -14.23 -5.59 -20.29
CA SER A 741 -14.26 -4.14 -20.10
C SER A 741 -12.88 -3.46 -20.05
N CYS A 742 -11.80 -4.19 -19.77
CA CYS A 742 -10.49 -3.60 -19.47
C CYS A 742 -9.49 -3.59 -20.63
N ASN A 743 -9.83 -4.10 -21.82
CA ASN A 743 -8.90 -4.18 -22.94
C ASN A 743 -9.29 -3.21 -24.07
N MET A 744 -8.58 -2.07 -24.20
CA MET A 744 -8.74 -1.14 -25.31
C MET A 744 -7.77 -1.40 -26.47
N SER A 745 -7.02 -2.50 -26.45
CA SER A 745 -5.93 -2.72 -27.42
C SER A 745 -6.35 -3.11 -28.84
N SER A 746 -7.65 -3.17 -29.14
CA SER A 746 -8.19 -3.42 -30.49
C SER A 746 -9.38 -2.51 -30.76
N VAL A 747 -9.12 -1.20 -30.73
CA VAL A 747 -10.09 -0.17 -31.11
C VAL A 747 -10.17 -0.12 -32.64
N ILE A 748 -11.34 -0.43 -33.20
CA ILE A 748 -11.67 -0.01 -34.57
C ILE A 748 -12.58 1.21 -34.47
N GLN A 749 -12.19 2.26 -35.18
CA GLN A 749 -13.10 3.35 -35.50
C GLN A 749 -13.83 2.98 -36.78
N TRP A 750 -15.16 2.88 -36.70
CA TRP A 750 -16.00 2.75 -37.88
C TRP A 750 -17.07 3.84 -37.87
N ALA A 751 -17.53 4.22 -39.05
CA ALA A 751 -18.51 5.27 -39.20
C ALA A 751 -19.60 4.89 -40.21
N ASN A 752 -20.85 5.15 -39.83
CA ASN A 752 -21.99 5.10 -40.73
C ASN A 752 -22.44 6.52 -41.03
N THR A 753 -22.90 6.77 -42.25
CA THR A 753 -23.39 8.09 -42.66
C THR A 753 -24.87 8.02 -42.91
N THR A 754 -25.62 8.99 -42.40
CA THR A 754 -27.01 9.22 -42.77
C THR A 754 -27.25 10.67 -43.16
N GLU A 755 -28.34 10.92 -43.86
CA GLU A 755 -28.79 12.25 -44.24
C GLU A 755 -30.24 12.41 -43.80
N LEU A 756 -30.49 13.39 -42.93
CA LEU A 756 -31.85 13.79 -42.58
C LEU A 756 -32.39 14.68 -43.69
N THR A 757 -33.52 14.30 -44.27
CA THR A 757 -34.17 15.01 -45.38
C THR A 757 -35.62 15.30 -45.04
N ALA A 758 -36.31 16.09 -45.87
CA ALA A 758 -37.75 16.35 -45.73
C ALA A 758 -38.63 15.08 -45.85
N LYS A 759 -38.07 13.94 -46.24
CA LYS A 759 -38.73 12.62 -46.30
C LYS A 759 -38.40 11.72 -45.12
N SER A 760 -37.51 12.14 -44.22
CA SER A 760 -37.17 11.38 -43.01
C SER A 760 -38.37 11.27 -42.07
N GLN A 761 -38.39 10.22 -41.26
CA GLN A 761 -39.46 10.00 -40.28
C GLN A 761 -39.49 11.16 -39.27
N MET A 762 -40.68 11.48 -38.79
CA MET A 762 -40.89 12.56 -37.82
C MET A 762 -41.42 12.00 -36.52
N TYR A 763 -40.92 12.54 -35.40
CA TYR A 763 -41.52 12.34 -34.10
C TYR A 763 -41.85 13.70 -33.48
N SER A 764 -42.88 13.75 -32.64
CA SER A 764 -43.27 14.94 -31.88
C SER A 764 -43.00 14.72 -30.41
N GLN A 765 -42.45 15.72 -29.72
CA GLN A 765 -42.29 15.71 -28.26
C GLN A 765 -43.59 16.15 -27.55
N GLY A 766 -44.73 15.58 -27.96
CA GLY A 766 -46.06 15.84 -27.38
C GLY A 766 -47.01 16.63 -28.28
N CYS A 767 -48.29 16.71 -27.87
CA CYS A 767 -49.41 17.12 -28.72
C CYS A 767 -49.40 18.56 -29.30
N ASN A 768 -48.41 19.40 -28.97
CA ASN A 768 -48.29 20.80 -29.42
C ASN A 768 -46.83 21.22 -29.71
N GLN A 769 -45.92 20.28 -29.98
CA GLN A 769 -44.51 20.58 -30.23
C GLN A 769 -44.11 20.43 -31.70
N ASP A 770 -43.02 21.11 -32.09
CA ASP A 770 -42.46 21.06 -33.44
C ASP A 770 -42.02 19.64 -33.83
N ASN A 771 -42.13 19.31 -35.12
CA ASN A 771 -41.74 18.00 -35.63
C ASN A 771 -40.22 17.93 -35.90
N PHE A 772 -39.59 16.86 -35.41
CA PHE A 772 -38.17 16.60 -35.59
C PHE A 772 -37.96 15.44 -36.56
N TYR A 773 -37.10 15.64 -37.57
CA TYR A 773 -36.66 14.56 -38.42
C TYR A 773 -35.70 13.66 -37.66
N TYR A 774 -35.91 12.35 -37.71
CA TYR A 774 -35.00 11.40 -37.11
C TYR A 774 -34.63 10.27 -38.08
N ASP A 775 -33.55 9.58 -37.73
CA ASP A 775 -33.17 8.30 -38.29
C ASP A 775 -32.86 7.34 -37.15
N ALA A 776 -33.18 6.05 -37.33
CA ALA A 776 -33.05 5.05 -36.29
C ALA A 776 -32.14 3.90 -36.73
N PHE A 777 -31.29 3.45 -35.81
CA PHE A 777 -30.30 2.40 -36.07
C PHE A 777 -30.37 1.33 -35.00
N GLU A 778 -30.51 0.08 -35.43
CA GLU A 778 -30.27 -1.06 -34.56
C GLU A 778 -28.76 -1.19 -34.31
N VAL A 779 -28.33 -1.09 -33.05
CA VAL A 779 -26.97 -1.25 -32.59
C VAL A 779 -26.87 -2.56 -31.79
N LYS A 780 -26.02 -3.47 -32.26
CA LYS A 780 -25.69 -4.74 -31.59
C LYS A 780 -24.19 -4.81 -31.34
N VAL A 781 -23.83 -5.10 -30.09
CA VAL A 781 -22.44 -5.17 -29.65
C VAL A 781 -21.99 -6.62 -29.43
N PRO A 782 -20.74 -6.97 -29.79
CA PRO A 782 -20.25 -8.35 -29.68
C PRO A 782 -19.85 -8.75 -28.25
N GLU A 783 -19.48 -7.79 -27.40
CA GLU A 783 -19.11 -8.02 -26.00
C GLU A 783 -19.68 -6.93 -25.10
N SER A 784 -20.08 -7.31 -23.88
CA SER A 784 -20.55 -6.36 -22.87
C SER A 784 -19.38 -5.55 -22.29
N ARG A 785 -19.36 -4.24 -22.54
CA ARG A 785 -18.31 -3.28 -22.10
C ARG A 785 -18.76 -1.83 -22.35
N TYR A 786 -17.91 -0.87 -22.02
CA TYR A 786 -18.07 0.51 -22.45
C TYR A 786 -17.78 0.69 -23.95
N TYR A 787 -18.66 1.44 -24.61
CA TYR A 787 -18.53 1.91 -25.99
C TYR A 787 -18.64 3.44 -26.01
N THR A 788 -17.95 4.06 -26.96
CA THR A 788 -18.14 5.49 -27.26
C THR A 788 -18.89 5.61 -28.59
N ILE A 789 -20.02 6.30 -28.61
CA ILE A 789 -20.81 6.55 -29.83
C ILE A 789 -20.98 8.06 -29.94
N TRP A 790 -20.59 8.65 -31.06
CA TRP A 790 -20.71 10.10 -31.24
C TRP A 790 -21.01 10.51 -32.67
N SER A 791 -21.64 11.67 -32.84
CA SER A 791 -21.86 12.27 -34.15
C SER A 791 -20.70 13.14 -34.62
N SER A 792 -20.60 13.31 -35.93
CA SER A 792 -19.81 14.37 -36.55
C SER A 792 -20.60 14.91 -37.73
N SER A 793 -20.99 16.17 -37.64
CA SER A 793 -21.83 16.86 -38.61
C SER A 793 -21.56 18.36 -38.61
N ASN A 794 -22.04 19.05 -39.65
CA ASN A 794 -22.08 20.51 -39.72
C ASN A 794 -23.36 21.10 -39.09
N ILE A 795 -24.26 20.25 -38.59
CA ILE A 795 -25.47 20.64 -37.86
C ILE A 795 -25.44 20.09 -36.43
N ASP A 796 -26.09 20.78 -35.51
CA ASP A 796 -26.22 20.35 -34.10
C ASP A 796 -27.11 19.09 -34.02
N THR A 797 -26.59 18.04 -33.40
CA THR A 797 -27.23 16.72 -33.36
C THR A 797 -27.52 16.27 -31.94
N TYR A 798 -28.69 15.70 -31.73
CA TYR A 798 -29.06 15.00 -30.51
C TYR A 798 -29.12 13.50 -30.75
N GLY A 799 -28.80 12.76 -29.69
CA GLY A 799 -28.84 11.31 -29.68
C GLY A 799 -29.77 10.80 -28.59
N TYR A 800 -30.45 9.70 -28.88
CA TYR A 800 -31.21 8.92 -27.91
C TYR A 800 -30.92 7.45 -28.15
N ILE A 801 -30.55 6.72 -27.10
CA ILE A 801 -30.35 5.27 -27.16
C ILE A 801 -31.48 4.62 -26.39
N TYR A 802 -32.17 3.69 -27.04
CA TYR A 802 -33.26 2.90 -26.49
C TYR A 802 -32.86 1.43 -26.36
N GLU A 803 -33.43 0.72 -25.41
CA GLU A 803 -33.28 -0.73 -25.29
C GLU A 803 -34.43 -1.46 -25.97
N ASN A 804 -34.09 -2.47 -26.77
CA ASN A 804 -34.99 -3.37 -27.51
C ASN A 804 -35.82 -2.71 -28.62
N SER A 805 -36.53 -1.62 -28.33
CA SER A 805 -37.44 -0.95 -29.27
C SER A 805 -37.57 0.55 -29.02
N PHE A 806 -37.86 1.30 -30.08
CA PHE A 806 -38.21 2.72 -30.03
C PHE A 806 -39.64 2.90 -30.57
N ASP A 807 -40.51 3.54 -29.79
CA ASP A 807 -41.85 3.97 -30.23
C ASP A 807 -41.87 5.49 -30.42
N PRO A 808 -42.00 6.01 -31.66
CA PRO A 808 -42.04 7.45 -31.92
C PRO A 808 -43.29 8.14 -31.34
N LEU A 809 -44.35 7.39 -31.00
CA LEU A 809 -45.54 7.93 -30.31
C LEU A 809 -45.35 8.01 -28.79
N ASN A 810 -44.39 7.26 -28.25
CA ASN A 810 -44.04 7.27 -26.83
C ASN A 810 -42.50 7.27 -26.64
N PRO A 811 -41.82 8.37 -27.00
CA PRO A 811 -40.36 8.44 -27.05
C PRO A 811 -39.67 8.40 -25.67
N SER A 812 -40.44 8.34 -24.58
CA SER A 812 -39.94 8.08 -23.23
C SER A 812 -39.83 6.60 -22.90
N ASP A 813 -40.54 5.74 -23.62
CA ASP A 813 -40.53 4.30 -23.34
C ASP A 813 -39.21 3.67 -23.81
N ASN A 814 -38.67 2.76 -23.00
CA ASN A 814 -37.38 2.07 -23.22
C ASN A 814 -36.14 2.97 -23.41
N LEU A 815 -36.23 4.27 -23.09
CA LEU A 815 -35.08 5.17 -23.21
C LEU A 815 -33.97 4.76 -22.23
N PHE A 816 -32.79 4.45 -22.76
CA PHE A 816 -31.62 4.01 -22.00
C PHE A 816 -30.69 5.17 -21.65
N GLU A 817 -30.31 5.97 -22.64
CA GLU A 817 -29.46 7.15 -22.46
C GLU A 817 -29.86 8.21 -23.48
N LYS A 818 -29.74 9.49 -23.12
CA LYS A 818 -29.93 10.61 -24.05
C LYS A 818 -28.83 11.64 -23.90
N ASP A 819 -28.53 12.30 -24.99
CA ASP A 819 -27.61 13.42 -25.03
C ASP A 819 -28.27 14.52 -25.86
N ASP A 820 -28.88 15.45 -25.12
CA ASP A 820 -29.72 16.55 -25.62
C ASP A 820 -29.48 17.86 -24.85
N ASP A 821 -28.26 18.07 -24.34
CA ASP A 821 -27.94 19.10 -23.36
C ASP A 821 -27.97 20.56 -23.90
N GLY A 822 -28.00 20.73 -25.23
CA GLY A 822 -28.43 21.98 -25.88
C GLY A 822 -27.40 23.08 -25.96
N ALA A 823 -26.11 22.72 -26.00
CA ALA A 823 -25.05 23.66 -26.36
C ALA A 823 -25.01 23.98 -27.88
N PRO A 824 -24.50 25.15 -28.32
CA PRO A 824 -24.20 25.40 -29.74
C PRO A 824 -22.99 24.60 -30.23
N ASN A 825 -23.02 24.05 -31.45
CA ASN A 825 -22.06 23.08 -32.01
C ASN A 825 -22.09 21.71 -31.33
N ASP A 826 -23.25 21.34 -30.77
CA ASP A 826 -23.38 20.11 -29.99
C ASP A 826 -23.45 18.88 -30.91
N GLN A 827 -22.58 17.92 -30.60
CA GLN A 827 -22.50 16.63 -31.25
C GLN A 827 -22.66 15.60 -30.16
N PHE A 828 -23.80 14.90 -30.15
CA PHE A 828 -24.05 13.87 -29.15
C PHE A 828 -22.84 12.94 -29.03
N LYS A 829 -22.48 12.61 -27.80
CA LYS A 829 -21.40 11.69 -27.46
C LYS A 829 -21.77 10.86 -26.24
N PHE A 830 -22.12 9.61 -26.51
CA PHE A 830 -22.32 8.61 -25.49
C PHE A 830 -21.00 7.95 -25.09
N GLU A 831 -20.81 7.74 -23.79
CA GLU A 831 -19.76 6.88 -23.26
C GLU A 831 -20.34 5.91 -22.22
N ILE A 832 -21.02 4.88 -22.71
CA ILE A 832 -21.97 4.06 -21.94
C ILE A 832 -21.63 2.56 -22.00
N PRO A 833 -22.02 1.78 -20.97
CA PRO A 833 -21.92 0.33 -21.01
C PRO A 833 -23.04 -0.26 -21.87
N LEU A 834 -22.67 -0.94 -22.96
CA LEU A 834 -23.60 -1.71 -23.80
C LEU A 834 -23.38 -3.21 -23.57
N TYR A 835 -24.44 -4.01 -23.74
CA TYR A 835 -24.48 -5.42 -23.37
C TYR A 835 -24.76 -6.30 -24.58
N ALA A 836 -24.00 -7.39 -24.74
CA ALA A 836 -24.04 -8.24 -25.93
C ALA A 836 -25.34 -9.02 -26.11
N ASP A 837 -26.10 -9.21 -25.04
CA ASP A 837 -27.41 -9.86 -25.03
C ASP A 837 -28.58 -8.88 -25.24
N THR A 838 -28.29 -7.60 -25.43
CA THR A 838 -29.31 -6.54 -25.57
C THR A 838 -29.23 -5.93 -26.97
N THR A 839 -30.39 -5.68 -27.58
CA THR A 839 -30.48 -4.90 -28.82
C THR A 839 -30.71 -3.44 -28.47
N TYR A 840 -29.96 -2.51 -29.06
CA TYR A 840 -30.14 -1.08 -28.81
C TYR A 840 -30.67 -0.39 -30.06
N ILE A 841 -31.53 0.62 -29.90
CA ILE A 841 -31.96 1.49 -30.99
C ILE A 841 -31.36 2.88 -30.74
N LEU A 842 -30.41 3.29 -31.59
CA LEU A 842 -29.90 4.66 -31.61
C LEU A 842 -30.78 5.51 -32.52
N VAL A 843 -31.49 6.47 -31.95
CA VAL A 843 -32.25 7.49 -32.65
C VAL A 843 -31.38 8.75 -32.71
N VAL A 844 -31.17 9.25 -33.93
CA VAL A 844 -30.40 10.46 -34.19
C VAL A 844 -31.32 11.53 -34.77
N THR A 845 -31.24 12.73 -34.21
CA THR A 845 -32.07 13.88 -34.59
C THR A 845 -31.27 15.18 -34.44
N THR A 846 -31.91 16.32 -34.60
CA THR A 846 -31.29 17.64 -34.60
C THR A 846 -31.80 18.52 -33.46
N TYR A 847 -30.97 19.45 -33.01
CA TYR A 847 -31.36 20.46 -32.01
C TYR A 847 -32.55 21.31 -32.46
N ARG A 848 -32.57 21.71 -33.75
CA ARG A 848 -33.63 22.52 -34.33
C ARG A 848 -34.64 21.65 -35.08
N PRO A 849 -35.95 21.92 -34.95
CA PRO A 849 -36.98 21.19 -35.69
C PRO A 849 -36.80 21.33 -37.21
N SER A 850 -37.25 20.32 -37.96
CA SER A 850 -37.23 20.31 -39.43
C SER A 850 -35.86 20.60 -40.09
N THR A 851 -34.75 20.37 -39.38
CA THR A 851 -33.40 20.59 -39.91
C THR A 851 -32.95 19.41 -40.76
N THR A 852 -32.33 19.69 -41.90
CA THR A 852 -31.79 18.67 -42.82
C THR A 852 -30.27 18.77 -42.87
N GLY A 853 -29.61 17.63 -43.08
CA GLY A 853 -28.15 17.59 -43.17
C GLY A 853 -27.59 16.19 -42.95
N GLU A 854 -26.32 16.04 -43.34
CA GLU A 854 -25.57 14.79 -43.23
C GLU A 854 -25.04 14.61 -41.79
N ILE A 855 -25.28 13.46 -41.18
CA ILE A 855 -24.79 13.11 -39.86
C ILE A 855 -23.96 11.83 -39.97
N LYS A 856 -22.70 11.92 -39.53
CA LYS A 856 -21.82 10.76 -39.42
C LYS A 856 -21.84 10.22 -38.01
N ILE A 857 -22.22 8.97 -37.83
CA ILE A 857 -22.23 8.27 -36.55
C ILE A 857 -20.94 7.48 -36.45
N ASN A 858 -20.10 7.82 -35.48
CA ASN A 858 -18.85 7.16 -35.21
C ASN A 858 -18.98 6.30 -33.96
N VAL A 859 -18.36 5.12 -33.98
CA VAL A 859 -18.30 4.23 -32.81
C VAL A 859 -16.86 3.84 -32.52
N LEU A 860 -16.52 3.88 -31.24
CA LEU A 860 -15.26 3.42 -30.66
C LEU A 860 -15.56 2.15 -29.85
N GLY A 861 -15.05 1.01 -30.31
CA GLY A 861 -15.30 -0.28 -29.69
C GLY A 861 -14.48 -1.42 -30.30
N LEU A 862 -14.86 -2.66 -30.00
CA LEU A 862 -14.29 -3.87 -30.59
C LEU A 862 -14.66 -4.01 -32.08
N GLN A 863 -13.96 -4.91 -32.79
CA GLN A 863 -14.35 -5.32 -34.13
C GLN A 863 -15.77 -5.94 -34.11
N ASN A 864 -16.57 -5.72 -35.16
CA ASN A 864 -17.89 -6.34 -35.39
C ASN A 864 -19.09 -5.78 -34.59
N VAL A 865 -19.06 -4.52 -34.15
CA VAL A 865 -20.32 -3.82 -33.79
C VAL A 865 -21.18 -3.70 -35.05
N THR A 866 -22.41 -4.18 -34.98
CA THR A 866 -23.38 -4.08 -36.08
C THR A 866 -24.27 -2.86 -35.86
N ILE A 867 -24.25 -1.93 -36.81
CA ILE A 867 -25.17 -0.78 -36.86
C ILE A 867 -25.97 -0.89 -38.15
N LYS A 868 -27.25 -1.26 -38.02
CA LYS A 868 -28.15 -1.41 -39.16
C LYS A 868 -29.19 -0.31 -39.10
N ARG A 869 -29.24 0.53 -40.14
CA ARG A 869 -30.33 1.50 -40.32
C ARG A 869 -31.66 0.75 -40.38
N LEU A 870 -32.61 1.14 -39.56
CA LEU A 870 -33.97 0.63 -39.62
C LEU A 870 -34.66 1.33 -40.79
N SER A 871 -34.93 0.58 -41.86
CA SER A 871 -35.89 1.01 -42.88
C SER A 871 -37.31 0.80 -42.35
N GLU A 872 -38.26 1.58 -42.88
CA GLU A 872 -39.70 1.54 -42.57
C GLU A 872 -40.26 0.16 -42.20
#